data_AF-A0A955QXD8-F1
#
_entry.id   AF-A0A955QXD8-F1
#
_cell.length_a   1.000
_cell.length_b   1.000
_cell.length_c   1.000
_cell.angle_alpha   90.00
_cell.angle_beta   90.00
_cell.angle_gamma   90.00
#
_symmetry.space_group_name_H-M   'P 1'
#
loop_
_entity.id
_entity.type
_entity.pdbx_description
1 polymer ?
#
loop_
_entity_poly.entity_id
_entity_poly.type
_entity_poly.pdbx_seq_one_letter_code
_entity_poly.pdbx_strand_id
1 'polypeptide(L)'
;MNQLDAANYPSTEAELIDLWWQGGGFNAENAVRFKRQRALINLAECGANSLGKKIPTEILKDGTVDHFALLQTDHVVRSDETSNWLSFAHDVFFEWAFYKYLLGLETDWINGILLAGEAPLLGRIVELLSQFHIENALPWSDVLEKIEQTEVRRQWERAWLLGPSSSPKFYDHLIAFEPSIFADDGKRLNNFLVWFQAEKTLPNPFMLANGVDMDPEQRVRIADALGWPSDRRTWSRVIFWLISRWKQVPASLRFHCLEVFSVWQNLHREFENPVSQKIVTKVSDELKALSDSERGKRADEWSSLDRDRLTSYREKLRELLLVSAGSYPDAAKLVISLTNSDERSGRKEFEQVLMFTALLSTSCAEEVAELTFEACKDKLPKERFDAAVKARGFWSPSSYDFEDLGIDRIGTPFFPPTPLKEPFFSLLSNATETGLDLIRKLSNRATEGWRQTHSLPSRESRTPLPLKLEFPWGEQEFWGGRNTYLWSRGSLGPQPIESAYLALSYWAHKKVDAGENPDFLIRQILEGNDSVAAVGVVASIILQTQHVSEVSLPIISNFRIWDMDINRQAQEFGRGLNLMGIDPLQGTTDKEREAVKYLDDRAHKSLTLQNMAPIALFSSSEELCDAFKYKIAGYEHHLPIYFEEELDDVDHIEAVRGNSEEWAQMAESTSYQIVSGPDPEGMSEIAYVPPQPTTEEGKRQQKEARDKLSEYNVFFWAKARLSGESPKPDYELEDVVNFAKARVRHDSFKVLERAGEGVHQAALSAVAALTQRECETGEQIEWAWSILDRIDGIPPNPTERSYGNNMMDPRHYLIASLGDLLRKKSDDNTAERLLKLACADPEDISEMAFLALFNAAEQFPKAAWSAGRLASKLASLPGLGRAHFDKIAAAARENAAREALVDAFRELKNDDFSTFSDVPPAWVYAEDEDPLFSSQKHVRRWQHPKNQFDWGIGKRIFKHFPVETWMQDDRLSSLALAYFGQLAIGMKQSLDPDWMEASDRRHRSSNFGEFPRTLGHLISRISPYMEGEEWYERFVDPFQIDDHDSGEAILEAIISGHCCRHILDSEELSQGAIEIHQKFVSWLSARREFNGSDWRDGSLYGHYVPFMIKDVLLVSVLEARGSARFANGDWHELYLLSPAISNLMSSAGWVPYVIEQYLSMCERAGAHQPLDAFCNDVTCSMEVVSVRPELWSGSLISARISARVHGYAKALHPLSQSDKSKLLRVLDRLIDLGDRRAVALEQSEEFRSIQLRAMS
;
A
#
# COMPACT_ATOMS: atom_id res chain seq x y z
N MET A 1 66.07 4.15 -26.21
CA MET A 1 65.03 3.14 -26.50
C MET A 1 65.71 1.77 -26.51
N ASN A 2 66.00 1.23 -25.34
CA ASN A 2 66.42 -0.17 -25.18
C ASN A 2 65.17 -0.98 -24.91
N GLN A 3 65.04 -2.14 -25.55
CA GLN A 3 64.00 -3.13 -25.27
C GLN A 3 64.09 -3.50 -23.78
N LEU A 4 63.12 -3.04 -22.99
CA LEU A 4 62.83 -3.58 -21.68
C LEU A 4 61.97 -4.82 -21.89
N ASP A 5 62.48 -5.97 -21.48
CA ASP A 5 61.74 -7.22 -21.42
C ASP A 5 60.38 -7.00 -20.74
N ALA A 6 59.34 -7.62 -21.27
CA ALA A 6 57.99 -7.58 -20.71
C ALA A 6 57.89 -8.11 -19.26
N ALA A 7 58.97 -8.69 -18.72
CA ALA A 7 59.11 -9.18 -17.35
C ALA A 7 59.38 -8.10 -16.29
N ASN A 8 59.62 -6.83 -16.67
CA ASN A 8 59.99 -5.74 -15.74
C ASN A 8 58.88 -4.70 -15.46
N TYR A 9 57.64 -4.93 -15.90
CA TYR A 9 56.53 -4.04 -15.53
C TYR A 9 55.95 -4.43 -14.17
N PRO A 10 55.73 -3.46 -13.24
CA PRO A 10 55.10 -3.74 -11.96
C PRO A 10 53.68 -4.27 -12.19
N SER A 11 53.41 -5.43 -11.60
CA SER A 11 52.13 -6.14 -11.63
C SER A 11 51.24 -5.75 -10.45
N THR A 12 51.81 -5.25 -9.34
CA THR A 12 51.10 -4.80 -8.14
C THR A 12 51.48 -3.36 -7.78
N GLU A 13 50.63 -2.68 -6.99
CA GLU A 13 50.93 -1.30 -6.54
C GLU A 13 52.13 -1.28 -5.59
N ALA A 14 52.33 -2.31 -4.77
CA ALA A 14 53.52 -2.46 -3.93
C ALA A 14 54.81 -2.50 -4.79
N GLU A 15 54.82 -3.23 -5.90
CA GLU A 15 55.95 -3.25 -6.84
C GLU A 15 56.19 -1.88 -7.50
N LEU A 16 55.13 -1.12 -7.79
CA LEU A 16 55.25 0.24 -8.30
C LEU A 16 55.86 1.20 -7.25
N ILE A 17 55.41 1.10 -5.99
CA ILE A 17 55.97 1.88 -4.88
C ILE A 17 57.44 1.50 -4.65
N ASP A 18 57.81 0.23 -4.79
CA ASP A 18 59.21 -0.21 -4.70
C ASP A 18 60.07 0.39 -5.81
N LEU A 19 59.57 0.47 -7.05
CA LEU A 19 60.26 1.17 -8.14
C LEU A 19 60.42 2.67 -7.86
N TRP A 20 59.36 3.33 -7.37
CA TRP A 20 59.41 4.74 -6.96
C TRP A 20 60.41 4.98 -5.83
N TRP A 21 60.42 4.08 -4.84
CA TRP A 21 61.31 4.10 -3.70
C TRP A 21 62.77 3.87 -4.12
N GLN A 22 63.03 2.89 -4.99
CA GLN A 22 64.34 2.65 -5.58
C GLN A 22 64.84 3.86 -6.37
N GLY A 23 63.95 4.65 -6.97
CA GLY A 23 64.24 5.93 -7.58
C GLY A 23 64.44 7.11 -6.61
N GLY A 24 64.45 6.91 -5.28
CA GLY A 24 64.65 8.01 -4.32
C GLY A 24 63.54 9.07 -4.35
N GLY A 25 62.31 8.67 -4.70
CA GLY A 25 61.14 9.54 -4.76
C GLY A 25 60.87 10.21 -6.10
N PHE A 26 61.81 10.16 -7.05
CA PHE A 26 61.65 10.46 -8.48
C PHE A 26 63.03 10.35 -9.16
N ASN A 27 63.34 9.20 -9.80
CA ASN A 27 64.55 8.96 -10.60
C ASN A 27 65.88 9.62 -10.15
N ALA A 28 66.21 9.55 -8.85
CA ALA A 28 67.39 10.17 -8.27
C ALA A 28 68.69 9.43 -8.61
N GLU A 29 69.78 10.18 -8.78
CA GLU A 29 71.12 9.62 -8.97
C GLU A 29 71.56 8.76 -7.78
N ASN A 30 72.31 7.69 -8.06
CA ASN A 30 72.74 6.70 -7.07
C ASN A 30 73.44 7.32 -5.83
N ALA A 31 74.17 8.43 -6.01
CA ALA A 31 74.90 9.10 -4.94
C ALA A 31 74.00 9.80 -3.90
N VAL A 32 72.78 10.20 -4.29
CA VAL A 32 71.87 11.02 -3.45
C VAL A 32 70.60 10.26 -3.07
N ARG A 33 70.31 9.15 -3.76
CA ARG A 33 69.14 8.27 -3.54
C ARG A 33 68.84 7.96 -2.07
N PHE A 34 69.82 7.45 -1.32
CA PHE A 34 69.63 7.07 0.09
C PHE A 34 69.31 8.28 0.99
N LYS A 35 69.89 9.45 0.70
CA LYS A 35 69.62 10.66 1.47
C LYS A 35 68.20 11.18 1.22
N ARG A 36 67.72 11.12 -0.02
CA ARG A 36 66.34 11.45 -0.38
C ARG A 36 65.32 10.51 0.26
N GLN A 37 65.59 9.21 0.29
CA GLN A 37 64.74 8.24 0.99
C GLN A 37 64.59 8.59 2.48
N ARG A 38 65.69 8.94 3.16
CA ARG A 38 65.65 9.38 4.57
C ARG A 38 64.89 10.70 4.75
N ALA A 39 65.04 11.64 3.81
CA ALA A 39 64.29 12.88 3.81
C ALA A 39 62.77 12.63 3.68
N LEU A 40 62.35 11.73 2.79
CA LEU A 40 60.94 11.36 2.63
C LEU A 40 60.35 10.70 3.89
N ILE A 41 61.09 9.81 4.55
CA ILE A 41 60.68 9.22 5.83
C ILE A 41 60.50 10.29 6.90
N ASN A 42 61.47 11.21 7.03
CA ASN A 42 61.39 12.27 8.02
C ASN A 42 60.24 13.25 7.75
N LEU A 43 59.95 13.55 6.48
CA LEU A 43 58.78 14.33 6.09
C LEU A 43 57.46 13.61 6.42
N ALA A 44 57.38 12.30 6.18
CA ALA A 44 56.19 11.51 6.52
C ALA A 44 55.96 11.41 8.04
N GLU A 45 57.03 11.17 8.81
CA GLU A 45 57.03 11.13 10.29
C GLU A 45 56.56 12.47 10.88
N CYS A 46 57.21 13.57 10.51
CA CYS A 46 56.90 14.91 11.02
C CYS A 46 55.56 15.45 10.50
N GLY A 47 55.11 15.00 9.33
CA GLY A 47 53.84 15.39 8.70
C GLY A 47 52.66 14.49 9.04
N ALA A 48 52.83 13.47 9.89
CA ALA A 48 51.78 12.50 10.21
C ALA A 48 50.53 13.17 10.81
N ASN A 49 50.74 14.04 11.80
CA ASN A 49 49.66 14.76 12.50
C ASN A 49 48.91 15.77 11.63
N SER A 50 49.46 16.13 10.48
CA SER A 50 48.87 17.09 9.56
C SER A 50 48.60 16.47 8.18
N LEU A 51 48.63 15.14 8.10
CA LEU A 51 48.35 14.34 6.90
C LEU A 51 49.14 14.81 5.68
N GLY A 52 50.42 15.09 5.88
CA GLY A 52 51.34 15.53 4.83
C GLY A 52 51.18 16.99 4.39
N LYS A 53 50.31 17.78 5.06
CA LYS A 53 50.08 19.21 4.78
C LYS A 53 50.65 20.06 5.91
N LYS A 54 51.09 21.29 5.63
CA LYS A 54 51.58 22.22 6.67
C LYS A 54 52.55 21.58 7.68
N ILE A 55 53.63 20.99 7.19
CA ILE A 55 54.70 20.38 7.99
C ILE A 55 55.71 21.47 8.37
N PRO A 56 55.90 21.79 9.66
CA PRO A 56 56.81 22.88 10.04
C PRO A 56 58.25 22.51 9.70
N THR A 57 58.98 23.43 9.08
CA THR A 57 60.40 23.19 8.74
C THR A 57 61.29 23.05 9.98
N GLU A 58 60.90 23.66 11.11
CA GLU A 58 61.65 23.64 12.38
C GLU A 58 61.77 22.24 13.01
N ILE A 59 60.84 21.34 12.73
CA ILE A 59 60.84 19.98 13.29
C ILE A 59 61.57 18.97 12.39
N LEU A 60 62.00 19.37 11.19
CA LEU A 60 62.69 18.52 10.24
C LEU A 60 64.19 18.45 10.56
N LYS A 61 64.80 17.29 10.28
CA LYS A 61 66.24 17.07 10.47
C LYS A 61 67.03 17.88 9.43
N ASP A 62 68.19 18.44 9.78
CA ASP A 62 69.02 19.27 8.87
C ASP A 62 69.29 18.58 7.52
N GLY A 63 69.58 17.27 7.53
CA GLY A 63 69.81 16.49 6.31
C GLY A 63 68.58 16.32 5.40
N THR A 64 67.36 16.54 5.92
CA THR A 64 66.11 16.59 5.14
C THR A 64 66.00 17.93 4.41
N VAL A 65 66.36 19.03 5.08
CA VAL A 65 66.36 20.39 4.53
C VAL A 65 67.32 20.50 3.34
N ASP A 66 68.49 19.84 3.41
CA ASP A 66 69.48 19.79 2.33
C ASP A 66 68.94 19.20 1.01
N HIS A 67 67.85 18.42 1.06
CA HIS A 67 67.27 17.74 -0.11
C HIS A 67 65.92 18.34 -0.55
N PHE A 68 65.45 19.40 0.11
CA PHE A 68 64.18 20.06 -0.17
C PHE A 68 64.10 20.58 -1.62
N ALA A 69 65.12 21.32 -2.07
CA ALA A 69 65.15 21.90 -3.41
C ALA A 69 65.04 20.83 -4.53
N LEU A 70 65.62 19.65 -4.29
CA LEU A 70 65.54 18.52 -5.24
C LEU A 70 64.15 17.90 -5.26
N LEU A 71 63.54 17.65 -4.09
CA LEU A 71 62.17 17.12 -4.00
C LEU A 71 61.12 18.09 -4.54
N GLN A 72 61.36 19.40 -4.43
CA GLN A 72 60.50 20.44 -5.00
C GLN A 72 60.63 20.52 -6.53
N THR A 73 61.86 20.38 -7.06
CA THR A 73 62.12 20.34 -8.51
C THR A 73 61.41 19.15 -9.16
N ASP A 74 61.37 18.01 -8.46
CA ASP A 74 60.68 16.80 -8.92
C ASP A 74 59.18 16.78 -8.60
N HIS A 75 58.61 17.89 -8.12
CA HIS A 75 57.20 18.04 -7.78
C HIS A 75 56.66 17.03 -6.76
N VAL A 76 57.52 16.52 -5.87
CA VAL A 76 57.12 15.61 -4.78
C VAL A 76 56.58 16.40 -3.59
N VAL A 77 57.19 17.55 -3.29
CA VAL A 77 56.79 18.47 -2.22
C VAL A 77 56.66 19.91 -2.74
N ARG A 78 55.86 20.71 -2.06
CA ARG A 78 55.66 22.14 -2.31
C ARG A 78 55.84 22.95 -1.03
N SER A 79 56.35 24.17 -1.18
CA SER A 79 56.40 25.18 -0.12
C SER A 79 55.32 26.24 -0.35
N ASP A 80 54.76 26.77 0.72
CA ASP A 80 54.01 28.03 0.67
C ASP A 80 55.03 29.18 0.80
N GLU A 81 55.14 30.03 -0.22
CA GLU A 81 56.18 31.08 -0.29
C GLU A 81 56.11 32.09 0.87
N THR A 82 55.02 32.10 1.62
CA THR A 82 54.76 33.05 2.72
C THR A 82 54.87 32.45 4.12
N SER A 83 54.90 31.13 4.24
CA SER A 83 54.77 30.43 5.52
C SER A 83 55.80 29.29 5.57
N ASN A 84 56.61 29.20 6.65
CA ASN A 84 57.75 28.27 6.82
C ASN A 84 57.35 26.76 6.90
N TRP A 85 56.41 26.32 6.06
CA TRP A 85 55.81 25.00 6.06
C TRP A 85 56.01 24.30 4.71
N LEU A 86 56.14 22.98 4.77
CA LEU A 86 56.19 22.09 3.62
C LEU A 86 54.89 21.29 3.50
N SER A 87 54.52 20.92 2.29
CA SER A 87 53.43 19.96 2.05
C SER A 87 53.82 19.02 0.93
N PHE A 88 53.34 17.78 0.97
CA PHE A 88 53.39 16.93 -0.21
C PHE A 88 52.56 17.56 -1.34
N ALA A 89 53.04 17.43 -2.58
CA ALA A 89 52.37 18.02 -3.74
C ALA A 89 51.05 17.30 -4.05
N HIS A 90 51.02 15.98 -3.82
CA HIS A 90 49.86 15.12 -3.96
C HIS A 90 49.75 14.15 -2.79
N ASP A 91 48.53 13.79 -2.42
CA ASP A 91 48.25 12.87 -1.30
C ASP A 91 48.91 11.49 -1.53
N VAL A 92 48.99 11.01 -2.78
CA VAL A 92 49.67 9.75 -3.14
C VAL A 92 51.15 9.71 -2.73
N PHE A 93 51.87 10.83 -2.81
CA PHE A 93 53.29 10.87 -2.39
C PHE A 93 53.44 10.84 -0.87
N PHE A 94 52.50 11.43 -0.14
CA PHE A 94 52.43 11.29 1.30
C PHE A 94 52.11 9.83 1.67
N GLU A 95 51.09 9.23 1.04
CA GLU A 95 50.72 7.83 1.28
C GLU A 95 51.88 6.87 1.04
N TRP A 96 52.61 7.00 -0.07
CA TRP A 96 53.77 6.15 -0.37
C TRP A 96 54.94 6.38 0.57
N ALA A 97 55.23 7.63 0.94
CA ALA A 97 56.29 7.94 1.90
C ALA A 97 55.94 7.43 3.31
N PHE A 98 54.67 7.59 3.72
CA PHE A 98 54.17 7.14 5.02
C PHE A 98 54.07 5.61 5.07
N TYR A 99 53.66 4.95 3.98
CA TYR A 99 53.75 3.49 3.80
C TYR A 99 55.17 2.98 4.06
N LYS A 100 56.19 3.61 3.47
CA LYS A 100 57.60 3.24 3.69
C LYS A 100 58.09 3.54 5.09
N TYR A 101 57.59 4.61 5.72
CA TYR A 101 57.84 4.88 7.14
C TYR A 101 57.27 3.77 8.02
N LEU A 102 56.00 3.38 7.83
CA LEU A 102 55.36 2.30 8.59
C LEU A 102 56.07 0.95 8.39
N LEU A 103 56.48 0.61 7.16
CA LEU A 103 57.30 -0.58 6.90
C LEU A 103 58.62 -0.56 7.70
N GLY A 104 59.24 0.61 7.85
CA GLY A 104 60.47 0.79 8.62
C GLY A 104 60.28 0.66 10.13
N LEU A 105 59.05 0.77 10.66
CA LEU A 105 58.72 0.53 12.06
C LEU A 105 58.53 -0.96 12.38
N GLU A 106 58.54 -1.83 11.37
CA GLU A 106 58.38 -3.29 11.47
C GLU A 106 57.16 -3.70 12.31
N THR A 107 57.36 -4.06 13.59
CA THR A 107 56.28 -4.52 14.48
C THR A 107 55.56 -3.38 15.22
N ASP A 108 56.08 -2.16 15.17
CA ASP A 108 55.60 -0.99 15.94
C ASP A 108 54.75 0.00 15.11
N TRP A 109 54.40 -0.35 13.87
CA TRP A 109 53.67 0.54 12.97
C TRP A 109 52.29 0.99 13.50
N ILE A 110 51.64 0.19 14.37
CA ILE A 110 50.36 0.55 15.01
C ILE A 110 50.52 1.82 15.85
N ASN A 111 51.62 1.96 16.59
CA ASN A 111 51.93 3.18 17.35
C ASN A 111 52.18 4.37 16.41
N GLY A 112 52.75 4.13 15.23
CA GLY A 112 52.90 5.15 14.19
C GLY A 112 51.57 5.75 13.71
N ILE A 113 50.50 4.94 13.68
CA ILE A 113 49.15 5.39 13.32
C ILE A 113 48.43 6.08 14.48
N LEU A 114 48.56 5.57 15.70
CA LEU A 114 48.06 6.21 16.92
C LEU A 114 48.61 7.63 17.07
N LEU A 115 49.92 7.79 16.83
CA LEU A 115 50.59 9.09 16.85
C LEU A 115 50.14 10.04 15.73
N ALA A 116 49.50 9.53 14.67
CA ALA A 116 48.92 10.31 13.59
C ALA A 116 47.45 10.71 13.84
N GLY A 117 46.88 10.32 14.99
CA GLY A 117 45.51 10.68 15.40
C GLY A 117 44.40 9.84 14.75
N GLU A 118 44.74 8.68 14.19
CA GLU A 118 43.82 7.70 13.61
C GLU A 118 42.86 8.23 12.51
N ALA A 119 43.36 9.14 11.66
CA ALA A 119 42.56 9.71 10.58
C ALA A 119 42.11 8.67 9.53
N PRO A 120 40.84 8.71 9.07
CA PRO A 120 40.33 7.77 8.05
C PRO A 120 41.14 7.70 6.75
N LEU A 121 41.80 8.80 6.37
CA LEU A 121 42.65 8.88 5.17
C LEU A 121 43.78 7.83 5.15
N LEU A 122 44.25 7.37 6.30
CA LEU A 122 45.39 6.44 6.36
C LEU A 122 45.02 4.98 6.08
N GLY A 123 43.72 4.64 5.93
CA GLY A 123 43.25 3.27 5.72
C GLY A 123 43.89 2.59 4.51
N ARG A 124 44.02 3.30 3.39
CA ARG A 124 44.63 2.78 2.15
C ARG A 124 46.08 2.31 2.34
N ILE A 125 46.82 2.99 3.22
CA ILE A 125 48.22 2.65 3.53
C ILE A 125 48.29 1.31 4.25
N VAL A 126 47.35 1.04 5.15
CA VAL A 126 47.23 -0.24 5.86
C VAL A 126 46.82 -1.37 4.90
N GLU A 127 45.94 -1.11 3.93
CA GLU A 127 45.63 -2.10 2.87
C GLU A 127 46.88 -2.50 2.08
N LEU A 128 47.75 -1.53 1.74
CA LEU A 128 49.01 -1.78 1.03
C LEU A 128 50.01 -2.57 1.89
N LEU A 129 50.07 -2.31 3.20
CA LEU A 129 50.88 -3.10 4.13
C LEU A 129 50.41 -4.55 4.18
N SER A 130 49.10 -4.76 4.27
CA SER A 130 48.49 -6.09 4.26
C SER A 130 48.80 -6.87 2.97
N GLN A 131 48.68 -6.22 1.80
CA GLN A 131 49.06 -6.80 0.50
C GLN A 131 50.54 -7.19 0.47
N PHE A 132 51.42 -6.30 0.95
CA PHE A 132 52.85 -6.58 0.99
C PHE A 132 53.18 -7.79 1.86
N HIS A 133 52.55 -7.92 3.03
CA HIS A 133 52.76 -9.06 3.92
C HIS A 133 52.37 -10.38 3.26
N ILE A 134 51.22 -10.42 2.58
CA ILE A 134 50.75 -11.67 1.96
C ILE A 134 51.56 -12.04 0.71
N GLU A 135 51.92 -11.06 -0.13
CA GLU A 135 52.71 -11.26 -1.36
C GLU A 135 54.13 -11.78 -1.06
N ASN A 136 54.71 -11.37 0.08
CA ASN A 136 56.05 -11.77 0.50
C ASN A 136 56.07 -12.94 1.51
N ALA A 137 54.93 -13.60 1.73
CA ALA A 137 54.78 -14.70 2.69
C ALA A 137 55.27 -14.37 4.11
N LEU A 138 55.05 -13.12 4.55
CA LEU A 138 55.27 -12.65 5.92
C LEU A 138 54.10 -13.09 6.83
N PRO A 139 54.23 -13.07 8.18
CA PRO A 139 53.20 -13.53 9.11
C PRO A 139 51.99 -12.60 9.13
N TRP A 140 51.10 -12.75 8.14
CA TRP A 140 49.93 -11.90 7.94
C TRP A 140 48.86 -12.10 9.03
N SER A 141 48.63 -13.34 9.45
CA SER A 141 47.68 -13.73 10.51
C SER A 141 48.04 -13.13 11.87
N ASP A 142 49.32 -13.16 12.21
CA ASP A 142 49.81 -12.72 13.53
C ASP A 142 49.64 -11.21 13.70
N VAL A 143 49.79 -10.46 12.59
CA VAL A 143 49.54 -9.02 12.60
C VAL A 143 48.05 -8.71 12.72
N LEU A 144 47.18 -9.49 12.07
CA LEU A 144 45.72 -9.33 12.22
C LEU A 144 45.29 -9.57 13.68
N GLU A 145 45.77 -10.64 14.31
CA GLU A 145 45.48 -10.91 15.74
C GLU A 145 45.98 -9.78 16.65
N LYS A 146 47.15 -9.21 16.34
CA LYS A 146 47.68 -8.06 17.09
C LYS A 146 46.79 -6.83 16.96
N ILE A 147 46.25 -6.56 15.78
CA ILE A 147 45.31 -5.44 15.56
C ILE A 147 44.03 -5.68 16.38
N GLU A 148 43.46 -6.89 16.32
CA GLU A 148 42.23 -7.26 17.05
C GLU A 148 42.37 -7.14 18.59
N GLN A 149 43.59 -7.27 19.12
CA GLN A 149 43.87 -7.17 20.56
C GLN A 149 44.24 -5.75 21.03
N THR A 150 44.51 -4.82 20.11
CA THR A 150 44.90 -3.45 20.45
C THR A 150 43.66 -2.54 20.48
N GLU A 151 43.56 -1.63 21.46
CA GLU A 151 42.47 -0.66 21.55
C GLU A 151 42.66 0.47 20.52
N VAL A 152 42.41 0.15 19.24
CA VAL A 152 42.47 1.07 18.09
C VAL A 152 41.13 1.09 17.33
N ARG A 153 40.89 2.10 16.49
CA ARG A 153 39.71 2.13 15.62
C ARG A 153 39.68 0.91 14.71
N ARG A 154 38.50 0.31 14.55
CA ARG A 154 38.31 -0.91 13.74
C ARG A 154 38.64 -0.76 12.26
N GLN A 155 38.68 0.46 11.73
CA GLN A 155 39.08 0.73 10.34
C GLN A 155 40.43 0.06 9.96
N TRP A 156 41.34 -0.13 10.91
CA TRP A 156 42.63 -0.81 10.66
C TRP A 156 42.47 -2.32 10.47
N GLU A 157 41.60 -2.94 11.27
CA GLU A 157 41.19 -4.34 11.09
C GLU A 157 40.55 -4.51 9.71
N ARG A 158 39.65 -3.60 9.32
CA ARG A 158 39.00 -3.61 8.00
C ARG A 158 40.00 -3.53 6.85
N ALA A 159 40.83 -2.49 6.86
CA ALA A 159 41.84 -2.27 5.83
C ALA A 159 42.82 -3.46 5.72
N TRP A 160 43.25 -4.01 6.86
CA TRP A 160 44.13 -5.18 6.86
C TRP A 160 43.44 -6.42 6.29
N LEU A 161 42.18 -6.67 6.65
CA LEU A 161 41.43 -7.83 6.21
C LEU A 161 41.09 -7.81 4.71
N LEU A 162 40.75 -6.63 4.16
CA LEU A 162 40.36 -6.46 2.76
C LEU A 162 41.55 -6.37 1.80
N GLY A 163 42.71 -5.90 2.27
CA GLY A 163 43.92 -5.69 1.48
C GLY A 163 44.26 -6.81 0.49
N PRO A 164 44.34 -8.09 0.91
CA PRO A 164 44.77 -9.20 0.04
C PRO A 164 43.92 -9.35 -1.23
N SER A 165 42.60 -9.12 -1.14
CA SER A 165 41.67 -9.28 -2.27
C SER A 165 41.91 -8.29 -3.43
N SER A 166 42.52 -7.14 -3.11
CA SER A 166 42.87 -6.11 -4.08
C SER A 166 44.11 -6.47 -4.90
N SER A 167 44.95 -7.40 -4.43
CA SER A 167 46.15 -7.85 -5.14
C SER A 167 45.80 -8.72 -6.36
N PRO A 168 46.42 -8.49 -7.53
CA PRO A 168 46.40 -9.41 -8.66
C PRO A 168 46.92 -10.83 -8.36
N LYS A 169 47.77 -10.98 -7.35
CA LYS A 169 48.35 -12.27 -6.92
C LYS A 169 47.52 -13.00 -5.87
N PHE A 170 46.31 -12.52 -5.56
CA PHE A 170 45.45 -13.07 -4.50
C PHE A 170 45.29 -14.60 -4.56
N TYR A 171 45.09 -15.18 -5.75
CA TYR A 171 44.93 -16.62 -5.91
C TYR A 171 46.19 -17.43 -5.60
N ASP A 172 47.37 -16.86 -5.83
CA ASP A 172 48.65 -17.52 -5.57
C ASP A 172 48.92 -17.67 -4.06
N HIS A 173 48.26 -16.85 -3.24
CA HIS A 173 48.47 -16.76 -1.80
C HIS A 173 47.26 -17.21 -0.95
N LEU A 174 46.27 -17.90 -1.54
CA LEU A 174 45.11 -18.41 -0.80
C LEU A 174 45.48 -19.31 0.38
N ILE A 175 46.57 -20.07 0.29
CA ILE A 175 47.03 -20.97 1.36
C ILE A 175 47.37 -20.20 2.64
N ALA A 176 47.84 -18.95 2.53
CA ALA A 176 48.14 -18.09 3.68
C ALA A 176 46.89 -17.35 4.20
N PHE A 177 45.90 -17.13 3.32
CA PHE A 177 44.69 -16.35 3.63
C PHE A 177 43.56 -17.22 4.21
N GLU A 178 43.23 -18.35 3.55
CA GLU A 178 42.05 -19.17 3.86
C GLU A 178 42.02 -19.68 5.31
N PRO A 179 43.11 -20.21 5.90
CA PRO A 179 43.06 -20.75 7.27
C PRO A 179 42.63 -19.71 8.31
N SER A 180 43.09 -18.46 8.18
CA SER A 180 42.75 -17.38 9.10
C SER A 180 41.35 -16.84 8.89
N ILE A 181 40.83 -16.88 7.66
CA ILE A 181 39.51 -16.35 7.30
C ILE A 181 38.38 -17.31 7.70
N PHE A 182 38.59 -18.61 7.52
CA PHE A 182 37.62 -19.65 7.89
C PHE A 182 37.73 -20.11 9.36
N ALA A 183 38.65 -19.54 10.15
CA ALA A 183 38.76 -19.79 11.59
C ALA A 183 37.52 -19.30 12.35
N ASP A 184 37.36 -19.78 13.60
CA ASP A 184 36.32 -19.35 14.55
C ASP A 184 34.90 -19.31 13.96
N ASP A 185 34.51 -20.40 13.28
CA ASP A 185 33.21 -20.55 12.61
C ASP A 185 32.92 -19.46 11.55
N GLY A 186 33.98 -18.92 10.94
CA GLY A 186 33.88 -17.93 9.87
C GLY A 186 33.62 -16.51 10.35
N LYS A 187 33.91 -16.17 11.62
CA LYS A 187 33.76 -14.80 12.14
C LYS A 187 34.51 -13.75 11.29
N ARG A 188 35.75 -14.05 10.89
CA ARG A 188 36.54 -13.18 10.01
C ARG A 188 36.01 -13.16 8.57
N LEU A 189 35.49 -14.28 8.06
CA LEU A 189 34.81 -14.32 6.77
C LEU A 189 33.56 -13.42 6.77
N ASN A 190 32.77 -13.41 7.84
CA ASN A 190 31.62 -12.52 7.99
C ASN A 190 32.04 -11.06 7.85
N ASN A 191 33.03 -10.64 8.65
CA ASN A 191 33.58 -9.28 8.60
C ASN A 191 34.12 -8.94 7.20
N PHE A 192 34.84 -9.87 6.57
CA PHE A 192 35.35 -9.69 5.21
C PHE A 192 34.21 -9.43 4.22
N LEU A 193 33.14 -10.24 4.22
CA LEU A 193 32.02 -10.09 3.27
C LEU A 193 31.30 -8.74 3.45
N VAL A 194 30.98 -8.40 4.70
CA VAL A 194 30.27 -7.17 5.06
C VAL A 194 31.09 -5.93 4.71
N TRP A 195 32.37 -5.91 5.10
CA TRP A 195 33.24 -4.75 4.84
C TRP A 195 33.65 -4.66 3.37
N PHE A 196 33.84 -5.79 2.68
CA PHE A 196 34.13 -5.79 1.25
C PHE A 196 32.99 -5.17 0.46
N GLN A 197 31.75 -5.57 0.75
CA GLN A 197 30.57 -4.96 0.14
C GLN A 197 30.49 -3.46 0.45
N ALA A 198 30.75 -3.06 1.70
CA ALA A 198 30.67 -1.65 2.11
C ALA A 198 31.71 -0.77 1.42
N GLU A 199 33.00 -1.10 1.56
CA GLU A 199 34.10 -0.23 1.13
C GLU A 199 34.37 -0.30 -0.37
N LYS A 200 34.06 -1.43 -1.03
CA LYS A 200 34.36 -1.63 -2.45
C LYS A 200 33.16 -1.37 -3.35
N THR A 201 32.10 -0.71 -2.88
CA THR A 201 30.93 -0.34 -3.70
C THR A 201 30.84 1.16 -3.94
N LEU A 202 30.52 1.56 -5.16
CA LEU A 202 30.23 2.94 -5.54
C LEU A 202 28.71 3.15 -5.65
N PRO A 203 28.17 4.32 -5.25
CA PRO A 203 26.82 4.71 -5.63
C PRO A 203 26.65 4.67 -7.15
N ASN A 204 25.46 4.29 -7.62
CA ASN A 204 25.19 4.16 -9.05
C ASN A 204 25.40 5.50 -9.76
N PRO A 205 26.45 5.64 -10.61
CA PRO A 205 26.81 6.92 -11.21
C PRO A 205 25.76 7.37 -12.23
N PHE A 206 25.04 6.45 -12.87
CA PHE A 206 24.00 6.77 -13.83
C PHE A 206 22.79 7.41 -13.14
N MET A 207 22.34 6.86 -12.01
CA MET A 207 21.26 7.46 -11.20
C MET A 207 21.67 8.82 -10.64
N LEU A 208 22.92 8.97 -10.21
CA LEU A 208 23.47 10.25 -9.77
C LEU A 208 23.66 11.27 -10.90
N ALA A 209 23.66 10.88 -12.18
CA ALA A 209 23.77 11.78 -13.33
C ALA A 209 22.41 12.14 -13.97
N ASN A 210 21.47 11.18 -14.04
CA ASN A 210 20.26 11.29 -14.87
C ASN A 210 18.93 11.43 -14.10
N GLY A 211 18.91 11.38 -12.76
CA GLY A 211 17.69 11.53 -11.96
C GLY A 211 17.22 12.98 -11.79
N VAL A 212 16.95 13.70 -12.88
CA VAL A 212 16.67 15.16 -12.87
C VAL A 212 15.31 15.50 -12.26
N ASP A 213 14.31 14.62 -12.39
CA ASP A 213 12.92 14.87 -11.93
C ASP A 213 12.63 14.33 -10.51
N MET A 214 13.66 13.88 -9.78
CA MET A 214 13.51 13.29 -8.44
C MET A 214 14.05 14.24 -7.37
N ASP A 215 13.47 14.16 -6.17
CA ASP A 215 14.04 14.80 -4.99
C ASP A 215 15.53 14.37 -4.80
N PRO A 216 16.47 15.31 -4.55
CA PRO A 216 17.89 15.00 -4.42
C PRO A 216 18.21 13.91 -3.38
N GLU A 217 17.48 13.85 -2.26
CA GLU A 217 17.70 12.82 -1.24
C GLU A 217 17.16 11.46 -1.69
N GLN A 218 16.00 11.41 -2.34
CA GLN A 218 15.49 10.19 -2.98
C GLN A 218 16.45 9.66 -4.05
N ARG A 219 17.00 10.54 -4.89
CA ARG A 219 17.96 10.17 -5.94
C ARG A 219 19.22 9.51 -5.38
N VAL A 220 19.82 10.09 -4.34
CA VAL A 220 21.00 9.50 -3.67
C VAL A 220 20.64 8.15 -3.05
N ARG A 221 19.48 8.04 -2.38
CA ARG A 221 19.04 6.78 -1.77
C ARG A 221 18.92 5.63 -2.78
N ILE A 222 18.33 5.90 -3.95
CA ILE A 222 18.18 4.90 -5.01
C ILE A 222 19.52 4.59 -5.66
N ALA A 223 20.35 5.62 -5.92
CA ALA A 223 21.67 5.43 -6.48
C ALA A 223 22.54 4.53 -5.59
N ASP A 224 22.48 4.74 -4.27
CA ASP A 224 23.12 3.84 -3.34
C ASP A 224 22.52 2.46 -3.44
N ALA A 225 21.21 2.26 -3.25
CA ALA A 225 20.57 0.93 -3.30
C ALA A 225 20.99 0.12 -4.55
N LEU A 226 21.08 0.78 -5.70
CA LEU A 226 21.50 0.22 -7.00
C LEU A 226 23.02 0.29 -7.27
N GLY A 227 23.84 0.44 -6.23
CA GLY A 227 25.27 0.69 -6.35
C GLY A 227 26.05 -0.41 -7.08
N TRP A 228 27.21 -0.03 -7.57
CA TRP A 228 28.04 -0.80 -8.50
C TRP A 228 29.41 -1.15 -7.90
N PRO A 229 30.07 -2.22 -8.36
CA PRO A 229 31.46 -2.52 -8.03
C PRO A 229 32.40 -1.33 -8.29
N SER A 230 33.24 -0.98 -7.31
CA SER A 230 34.30 0.04 -7.49
C SER A 230 35.35 -0.38 -8.51
N ASP A 231 35.85 -1.62 -8.39
CA ASP A 231 36.77 -2.24 -9.33
C ASP A 231 36.27 -3.62 -9.78
N ARG A 232 35.97 -3.75 -11.08
CA ARG A 232 35.39 -4.98 -11.64
C ARG A 232 36.30 -6.20 -11.46
N ARG A 233 37.63 -6.01 -11.50
CA ARG A 233 38.59 -7.12 -11.40
C ARG A 233 38.59 -7.71 -9.99
N THR A 234 38.71 -6.86 -8.98
CA THR A 234 38.68 -7.24 -7.57
C THR A 234 37.39 -7.96 -7.20
N TRP A 235 36.24 -7.42 -7.61
CA TRP A 235 34.94 -8.05 -7.39
C TRP A 235 34.82 -9.40 -8.08
N SER A 236 35.23 -9.49 -9.35
CA SER A 236 35.21 -10.79 -10.05
C SER A 236 36.06 -11.83 -9.32
N ARG A 237 37.26 -11.48 -8.84
CA ARG A 237 38.14 -12.39 -8.09
C ARG A 237 37.47 -12.92 -6.82
N VAL A 238 36.87 -12.02 -6.02
CA VAL A 238 36.20 -12.40 -4.77
C VAL A 238 34.98 -13.28 -5.05
N ILE A 239 34.13 -12.92 -6.01
CA ILE A 239 32.94 -13.72 -6.37
C ILE A 239 33.34 -15.12 -6.85
N PHE A 240 34.34 -15.22 -7.73
CA PHE A 240 34.85 -16.53 -8.18
C PHE A 240 35.41 -17.37 -7.03
N TRP A 241 36.14 -16.74 -6.11
CA TRP A 241 36.66 -17.41 -4.91
C TRP A 241 35.52 -17.92 -4.02
N LEU A 242 34.52 -17.09 -3.70
CA LEU A 242 33.36 -17.47 -2.88
C LEU A 242 32.57 -18.62 -3.51
N ILE A 243 32.27 -18.55 -4.80
CA ILE A 243 31.57 -19.63 -5.51
C ILE A 243 32.37 -20.94 -5.48
N SER A 244 33.70 -20.85 -5.63
CA SER A 244 34.60 -22.03 -5.60
C SER A 244 34.76 -22.63 -4.19
N ARG A 245 34.37 -21.90 -3.14
CA ARG A 245 34.44 -22.31 -1.73
C ARG A 245 33.06 -22.44 -1.09
N TRP A 246 31.98 -22.42 -1.86
CA TRP A 246 30.61 -22.38 -1.33
C TRP A 246 30.30 -23.43 -0.25
N LYS A 247 30.80 -24.67 -0.42
CA LYS A 247 30.61 -25.76 0.56
C LYS A 247 31.39 -25.56 1.87
N GLN A 248 32.46 -24.78 1.85
CA GLN A 248 33.25 -24.42 3.04
C GLN A 248 32.67 -23.21 3.77
N VAL A 249 31.86 -22.38 3.09
CA VAL A 249 31.17 -21.25 3.70
C VAL A 249 30.06 -21.77 4.61
N PRO A 250 30.06 -21.43 5.92
CA PRO A 250 28.98 -21.76 6.84
C PRO A 250 27.62 -21.30 6.29
N ALA A 251 26.58 -22.12 6.47
CA ALA A 251 25.24 -21.81 5.94
C ALA A 251 24.70 -20.46 6.45
N SER A 252 25.05 -20.09 7.70
CA SER A 252 24.74 -18.78 8.31
C SER A 252 25.32 -17.59 7.56
N LEU A 253 26.45 -17.75 6.85
CA LEU A 253 27.15 -16.66 6.16
C LEU A 253 26.82 -16.57 4.67
N ARG A 254 26.10 -17.56 4.11
CA ARG A 254 25.74 -17.57 2.69
C ARG A 254 24.85 -16.39 2.29
N PHE A 255 24.03 -15.88 3.22
CA PHE A 255 23.25 -14.67 2.99
C PHE A 255 24.15 -13.47 2.63
N HIS A 256 25.26 -13.26 3.36
CA HIS A 256 26.20 -12.18 3.06
C HIS A 256 26.92 -12.37 1.72
N CYS A 257 27.14 -13.61 1.27
CA CYS A 257 27.59 -13.85 -0.10
C CYS A 257 26.56 -13.38 -1.15
N LEU A 258 25.26 -13.58 -0.90
CA LEU A 258 24.19 -13.09 -1.79
C LEU A 258 24.14 -11.56 -1.85
N GLU A 259 24.42 -10.88 -0.73
CA GLU A 259 24.55 -9.41 -0.69
C GLU A 259 25.70 -8.91 -1.58
N VAL A 260 26.86 -9.58 -1.54
CA VAL A 260 27.97 -9.31 -2.48
C VAL A 260 27.53 -9.56 -3.93
N PHE A 261 26.83 -10.67 -4.20
CA PHE A 261 26.34 -10.96 -5.56
C PHE A 261 25.34 -9.91 -6.06
N SER A 262 24.54 -9.34 -5.18
CA SER A 262 23.52 -8.33 -5.51
C SER A 262 24.15 -7.06 -6.10
N VAL A 263 25.26 -6.59 -5.55
CA VAL A 263 25.98 -5.41 -6.07
C VAL A 263 26.52 -5.67 -7.48
N TRP A 264 27.04 -6.88 -7.75
CA TRP A 264 27.47 -7.25 -9.10
C TRP A 264 26.29 -7.32 -10.08
N GLN A 265 25.19 -7.94 -9.66
CA GLN A 265 23.99 -8.05 -10.49
C GLN A 265 23.36 -6.69 -10.81
N ASN A 266 23.43 -5.71 -9.91
CA ASN A 266 22.95 -4.34 -10.16
C ASN A 266 23.63 -3.67 -11.37
N LEU A 267 24.90 -3.96 -11.63
CA LEU A 267 25.62 -3.44 -12.80
C LEU A 267 25.24 -4.20 -14.09
N HIS A 268 24.93 -5.48 -13.99
CA HIS A 268 24.82 -6.41 -15.11
C HIS A 268 23.40 -6.98 -15.32
N ARG A 269 22.35 -6.26 -14.87
CA ARG A 269 20.94 -6.71 -14.98
C ARG A 269 20.51 -7.03 -16.42
N GLU A 270 20.97 -6.21 -17.36
CA GLU A 270 20.61 -6.25 -18.79
C GLU A 270 21.70 -6.85 -19.69
N PHE A 271 22.83 -7.32 -19.12
CA PHE A 271 23.96 -7.82 -19.90
C PHE A 271 24.52 -9.14 -19.38
N GLU A 272 24.55 -10.15 -20.26
CA GLU A 272 25.21 -11.42 -19.99
C GLU A 272 26.71 -11.26 -19.71
N ASN A 273 27.21 -11.97 -18.71
CA ASN A 273 28.64 -12.06 -18.44
C ASN A 273 29.01 -13.35 -17.68
N PRO A 274 30.27 -13.81 -17.74
CA PRO A 274 30.68 -15.07 -17.13
C PRO A 274 30.51 -15.14 -15.60
N VAL A 275 30.59 -13.99 -14.91
CA VAL A 275 30.45 -13.92 -13.44
C VAL A 275 28.98 -14.06 -13.06
N SER A 276 28.09 -13.28 -13.68
CA SER A 276 26.64 -13.38 -13.46
C SER A 276 26.09 -14.74 -13.83
N GLN A 277 26.57 -15.37 -14.90
CA GLN A 277 26.18 -16.74 -15.25
C GLN A 277 26.47 -17.71 -14.09
N LYS A 278 27.65 -17.62 -13.47
CA LYS A 278 28.02 -18.47 -12.32
C LYS A 278 27.21 -18.14 -11.07
N ILE A 279 26.93 -16.86 -10.80
CA ILE A 279 26.04 -16.44 -9.71
C ILE A 279 24.66 -17.07 -9.90
N VAL A 280 24.03 -16.83 -11.06
CA VAL A 280 22.68 -17.28 -11.37
C VAL A 280 22.57 -18.80 -11.31
N THR A 281 23.53 -19.54 -11.88
CA THR A 281 23.56 -21.01 -11.77
C THR A 281 23.62 -21.44 -10.30
N LYS A 282 24.53 -20.85 -9.51
CA LYS A 282 24.72 -21.29 -8.13
C LYS A 282 23.53 -20.96 -7.23
N VAL A 283 22.94 -19.77 -7.39
CA VAL A 283 21.73 -19.33 -6.68
C VAL A 283 20.52 -20.18 -7.08
N SER A 284 20.38 -20.52 -8.36
CA SER A 284 19.33 -21.43 -8.84
C SER A 284 19.43 -22.83 -8.22
N ASP A 285 20.64 -23.39 -8.17
CA ASP A 285 20.90 -24.69 -7.56
C ASP A 285 20.58 -24.69 -6.07
N GLU A 286 20.94 -23.62 -5.36
CA GLU A 286 20.68 -23.46 -3.93
C GLU A 286 19.19 -23.33 -3.63
N LEU A 287 18.44 -22.53 -4.41
CA LEU A 287 16.98 -22.38 -4.24
C LEU A 287 16.23 -23.69 -4.48
N LYS A 288 16.64 -24.48 -5.49
CA LYS A 288 16.10 -25.82 -5.74
C LYS A 288 16.37 -26.76 -4.57
N ALA A 289 17.62 -26.82 -4.12
CA ALA A 289 18.02 -27.68 -3.01
C ALA A 289 17.25 -27.34 -1.73
N LEU A 290 17.04 -26.04 -1.45
CA LEU A 290 16.24 -25.58 -0.32
C LEU A 290 14.78 -26.04 -0.45
N SER A 291 14.16 -25.83 -1.62
CA SER A 291 12.77 -26.20 -1.89
C SER A 291 12.53 -27.71 -1.79
N ASP A 292 13.47 -28.53 -2.28
CA ASP A 292 13.40 -30.00 -2.20
C ASP A 292 13.52 -30.50 -0.75
N SER A 293 14.33 -29.82 0.08
CA SER A 293 14.53 -30.20 1.48
C SER A 293 13.26 -30.06 2.34
N GLU A 294 12.42 -29.07 2.01
CA GLU A 294 11.16 -28.81 2.73
C GLU A 294 10.06 -29.79 2.35
N ARG A 295 10.11 -30.33 1.14
CA ARG A 295 9.23 -31.42 0.69
C ARG A 295 9.63 -32.77 1.31
N GLY A 296 10.80 -32.86 1.96
CA GLY A 296 11.36 -34.07 2.56
C GLY A 296 11.73 -33.93 4.04
N LYS A 297 12.63 -34.79 4.56
CA LYS A 297 13.27 -34.55 5.87
C LYS A 297 14.29 -33.44 5.70
N ARG A 298 14.19 -32.39 6.53
CA ARG A 298 15.12 -31.25 6.55
C ARG A 298 16.57 -31.74 6.56
N ALA A 299 17.34 -31.38 5.54
CA ALA A 299 18.74 -31.77 5.44
C ALA A 299 19.56 -31.10 6.55
N ASP A 300 20.61 -31.78 7.02
CA ASP A 300 21.50 -31.27 8.08
C ASP A 300 22.16 -29.91 7.71
N GLU A 301 22.29 -29.60 6.41
CA GLU A 301 22.96 -28.40 5.89
C GLU A 301 22.30 -27.08 6.30
N TRP A 302 20.97 -27.00 6.40
CA TRP A 302 20.23 -25.80 6.83
C TRP A 302 19.66 -25.93 8.26
N SER A 303 20.12 -26.92 9.02
CA SER A 303 19.70 -27.13 10.41
C SER A 303 20.17 -26.01 11.35
N SER A 304 21.26 -25.33 10.99
CA SER A 304 21.82 -24.19 11.73
C SER A 304 21.09 -22.86 11.49
N LEU A 305 20.17 -22.81 10.53
CA LEU A 305 19.33 -21.64 10.26
C LEU A 305 17.99 -21.78 10.98
N ASP A 306 17.57 -20.77 11.73
CA ASP A 306 16.20 -20.69 12.21
C ASP A 306 15.21 -20.46 11.06
N ARG A 307 13.91 -20.42 11.37
CA ARG A 307 12.85 -20.29 10.36
C ARG A 307 12.91 -18.91 9.66
N ASP A 308 13.19 -17.85 10.41
CA ASP A 308 13.14 -16.48 9.90
C ASP A 308 14.34 -16.20 8.99
N ARG A 309 15.55 -16.62 9.40
CA ARG A 309 16.76 -16.59 8.56
C ARG A 309 16.58 -17.39 7.28
N LEU A 310 15.91 -18.54 7.36
CA LEU A 310 15.65 -19.36 6.19
C LEU A 310 14.64 -18.69 5.23
N THR A 311 13.63 -18.00 5.77
CA THR A 311 12.71 -17.18 4.99
C THR A 311 13.43 -16.02 4.30
N SER A 312 14.20 -15.19 5.02
CA SER A 312 14.94 -14.06 4.42
C SER A 312 15.96 -14.54 3.39
N TYR A 313 16.64 -15.66 3.67
CA TYR A 313 17.55 -16.28 2.71
C TYR A 313 16.83 -16.70 1.42
N ARG A 314 15.64 -17.30 1.54
CA ARG A 314 14.82 -17.67 0.38
C ARG A 314 14.36 -16.44 -0.40
N GLU A 315 13.86 -15.42 0.27
CA GLU A 315 13.44 -14.16 -0.34
C GLU A 315 14.59 -13.52 -1.12
N LYS A 316 15.82 -13.53 -0.56
CA LYS A 316 17.00 -12.99 -1.23
C LYS A 316 17.45 -13.79 -2.44
N LEU A 317 17.40 -15.13 -2.36
CA LEU A 317 17.65 -16.00 -3.50
C LEU A 317 16.67 -15.70 -4.64
N ARG A 318 15.37 -15.54 -4.33
CA ARG A 318 14.35 -15.17 -5.33
C ARG A 318 14.62 -13.80 -5.92
N GLU A 319 14.86 -12.79 -5.10
CA GLU A 319 15.19 -11.41 -5.52
C GLU A 319 16.32 -11.41 -6.56
N LEU A 320 17.44 -12.08 -6.26
CA LEU A 320 18.60 -12.14 -7.16
C LEU A 320 18.31 -12.76 -8.52
N LEU A 321 17.45 -13.79 -8.56
CA LEU A 321 17.05 -14.44 -9.80
C LEU A 321 16.03 -13.58 -10.57
N LEU A 322 15.07 -12.97 -9.88
CA LEU A 322 14.08 -12.07 -10.48
C LEU A 322 14.73 -10.81 -11.08
N VAL A 323 15.69 -10.20 -10.37
CA VAL A 323 16.48 -9.05 -10.87
C VAL A 323 17.28 -9.41 -12.12
N SER A 324 17.61 -10.68 -12.33
CA SER A 324 18.36 -11.16 -13.48
C SER A 324 17.50 -11.49 -14.70
N ALA A 325 16.17 -11.30 -14.64
CA ALA A 325 15.23 -11.75 -15.66
C ALA A 325 15.52 -11.24 -17.08
N GLY A 326 16.04 -10.00 -17.21
CA GLY A 326 16.42 -9.42 -18.51
C GLY A 326 17.56 -10.15 -19.22
N SER A 327 18.56 -10.64 -18.48
CA SER A 327 19.72 -11.37 -19.03
C SER A 327 19.63 -12.89 -18.92
N TYR A 328 18.89 -13.39 -17.92
CA TYR A 328 18.79 -14.80 -17.57
C TYR A 328 17.33 -15.18 -17.26
N PRO A 329 16.43 -15.17 -18.26
CA PRO A 329 14.99 -15.38 -18.04
C PRO A 329 14.66 -16.74 -17.40
N ASP A 330 15.39 -17.81 -17.75
CA ASP A 330 15.16 -19.15 -17.18
C ASP A 330 15.28 -19.20 -15.65
N ALA A 331 16.11 -18.32 -15.08
CA ALA A 331 16.28 -18.20 -13.64
C ALA A 331 15.05 -17.58 -12.96
N ALA A 332 14.43 -16.57 -13.58
CA ALA A 332 13.19 -15.98 -13.09
C ALA A 332 12.00 -16.94 -13.24
N LYS A 333 11.93 -17.68 -14.37
CA LYS A 333 10.92 -18.72 -14.59
C LYS A 333 10.96 -19.82 -13.53
N LEU A 334 12.16 -20.20 -13.07
CA LEU A 334 12.32 -21.12 -11.95
C LEU A 334 11.64 -20.60 -10.67
N VAL A 335 11.85 -19.33 -10.31
CA VAL A 335 11.21 -18.72 -9.13
C VAL A 335 9.69 -18.80 -9.23
N ILE A 336 9.13 -18.37 -10.36
CA ILE A 336 7.68 -18.37 -10.60
C ILE A 336 7.12 -19.80 -10.48
N SER A 337 7.80 -20.79 -11.07
CA SER A 337 7.37 -22.19 -11.01
C SER A 337 7.34 -22.77 -9.58
N LEU A 338 8.26 -22.34 -8.72
CA LEU A 338 8.30 -22.77 -7.32
C LEU A 338 7.18 -22.13 -6.51
N THR A 339 6.84 -20.86 -6.77
CA THR A 339 5.73 -20.17 -6.11
C THR A 339 4.38 -20.84 -6.38
N ASN A 340 4.15 -21.32 -7.61
CA ASN A 340 2.88 -21.97 -7.98
C ASN A 340 2.64 -23.33 -7.28
N SER A 341 3.66 -23.90 -6.63
CA SER A 341 3.59 -25.26 -6.07
C SER A 341 3.21 -25.35 -4.58
N ASP A 342 3.01 -24.21 -3.91
CA ASP A 342 2.89 -24.11 -2.44
C ASP A 342 1.48 -23.65 -2.00
N GLU A 343 0.48 -24.54 -2.10
CA GLU A 343 -0.96 -24.30 -1.87
C GLU A 343 -1.33 -23.73 -0.49
N ARG A 344 -0.41 -23.70 0.50
CA ARG A 344 -0.72 -23.30 1.90
C ARG A 344 0.01 -22.05 2.40
N SER A 345 1.01 -21.54 1.68
CA SER A 345 1.85 -20.41 2.15
C SER A 345 2.01 -19.25 1.14
N GLY A 346 1.58 -19.42 -0.12
CA GLY A 346 2.05 -18.63 -1.28
C GLY A 346 1.65 -17.15 -1.40
N ARG A 347 1.03 -16.51 -0.40
CA ARG A 347 0.60 -15.10 -0.52
C ARG A 347 1.78 -14.13 -0.54
N LYS A 348 2.73 -14.28 0.39
CA LYS A 348 3.91 -13.40 0.47
C LYS A 348 4.80 -13.59 -0.74
N GLU A 349 4.96 -14.82 -1.20
CA GLU A 349 5.68 -15.17 -2.41
C GLU A 349 5.07 -14.55 -3.66
N PHE A 350 3.74 -14.62 -3.78
CA PHE A 350 3.02 -13.99 -4.88
C PHE A 350 3.20 -12.48 -4.87
N GLU A 351 3.03 -11.82 -3.71
CA GLU A 351 3.27 -10.39 -3.54
C GLU A 351 4.72 -10.01 -3.90
N GLN A 352 5.70 -10.82 -3.51
CA GLN A 352 7.10 -10.60 -3.89
C GLN A 352 7.29 -10.66 -5.42
N VAL A 353 6.70 -11.63 -6.13
CA VAL A 353 6.76 -11.67 -7.60
C VAL A 353 6.06 -10.47 -8.22
N LEU A 354 4.92 -10.04 -7.68
CA LEU A 354 4.19 -8.87 -8.17
C LEU A 354 5.04 -7.58 -8.11
N MET A 355 5.88 -7.42 -7.07
CA MET A 355 6.80 -6.27 -6.96
C MET A 355 7.81 -6.18 -8.11
N PHE A 356 8.12 -7.30 -8.78
CA PHE A 356 9.03 -7.33 -9.92
C PHE A 356 8.31 -7.38 -11.27
N THR A 357 6.98 -7.25 -11.33
CA THR A 357 6.21 -7.38 -12.59
C THR A 357 6.69 -6.43 -13.69
N ALA A 358 7.05 -5.19 -13.35
CA ALA A 358 7.57 -4.24 -14.34
C ALA A 358 8.81 -4.77 -15.08
N LEU A 359 9.68 -5.52 -14.40
CA LEU A 359 10.84 -6.20 -15.00
C LEU A 359 10.46 -7.53 -15.66
N LEU A 360 9.59 -8.32 -15.02
CA LEU A 360 9.23 -9.66 -15.50
C LEU A 360 8.35 -9.61 -16.74
N SER A 361 7.57 -8.56 -16.92
CA SER A 361 6.68 -8.39 -18.07
C SER A 361 7.42 -8.30 -19.41
N THR A 362 8.73 -8.04 -19.43
CA THR A 362 9.51 -8.01 -20.69
C THR A 362 10.08 -9.38 -21.08
N SER A 363 10.28 -10.30 -20.14
CA SER A 363 11.02 -11.56 -20.37
C SER A 363 10.32 -12.84 -19.87
N CYS A 364 9.34 -12.70 -18.97
CA CYS A 364 8.62 -13.79 -18.30
C CYS A 364 7.11 -13.48 -18.16
N ALA A 365 6.54 -12.78 -19.15
CA ALA A 365 5.15 -12.32 -19.10
C ALA A 365 4.15 -13.47 -18.95
N GLU A 366 4.33 -14.55 -19.72
CA GLU A 366 3.44 -15.71 -19.72
C GLU A 366 3.40 -16.39 -18.35
N GLU A 367 4.57 -16.56 -17.73
CA GLU A 367 4.69 -17.20 -16.43
C GLU A 367 4.06 -16.36 -15.31
N VAL A 368 4.23 -15.03 -15.34
CA VAL A 368 3.59 -14.14 -14.35
C VAL A 368 2.07 -14.13 -14.51
N ALA A 369 1.57 -14.13 -15.75
CA ALA A 369 0.15 -14.21 -16.03
C ALA A 369 -0.46 -15.51 -15.49
N GLU A 370 0.18 -16.65 -15.75
CA GLU A 370 -0.30 -17.94 -15.25
C GLU A 370 -0.29 -18.03 -13.72
N LEU A 371 0.78 -17.54 -13.07
CA LEU A 371 0.84 -17.47 -11.60
C LEU A 371 -0.30 -16.61 -11.04
N THR A 372 -0.58 -15.46 -11.66
CA THR A 372 -1.64 -14.55 -11.23
C THR A 372 -3.01 -15.18 -11.37
N PHE A 373 -3.25 -15.88 -12.47
CA PHE A 373 -4.50 -16.60 -12.69
C PHE A 373 -4.72 -17.67 -11.61
N GLU A 374 -3.71 -18.52 -11.35
CA GLU A 374 -3.83 -19.56 -10.32
C GLU A 374 -3.93 -18.98 -8.89
N ALA A 375 -3.26 -17.87 -8.60
CA ALA A 375 -3.37 -17.19 -7.30
C ALA A 375 -4.79 -16.63 -7.05
N CYS A 376 -5.42 -16.04 -8.08
CA CYS A 376 -6.76 -15.45 -7.96
C CYS A 376 -7.90 -16.48 -8.06
N LYS A 377 -7.59 -17.76 -8.32
CA LYS A 377 -8.57 -18.80 -8.62
C LYS A 377 -9.10 -19.42 -7.33
N ASP A 378 -10.40 -19.31 -7.10
CA ASP A 378 -11.09 -20.06 -6.04
C ASP A 378 -12.11 -21.05 -6.64
N LYS A 379 -12.63 -21.97 -5.84
CA LYS A 379 -13.68 -22.93 -6.22
C LYS A 379 -14.89 -22.21 -6.79
N LEU A 380 -15.35 -22.70 -7.94
CA LEU A 380 -16.57 -22.17 -8.56
C LEU A 380 -17.80 -22.48 -7.68
N PRO A 381 -18.88 -21.67 -7.76
CA PRO A 381 -20.09 -21.85 -6.95
C PRO A 381 -20.67 -23.26 -7.02
N LYS A 382 -20.68 -23.91 -8.18
CA LYS A 382 -21.17 -25.28 -8.33
C LYS A 382 -20.30 -26.31 -7.62
N GLU A 383 -18.98 -26.11 -7.61
CA GLU A 383 -18.05 -26.99 -6.88
C GLU A 383 -18.25 -26.87 -5.37
N ARG A 384 -18.46 -25.63 -4.87
CA ARG A 384 -18.81 -25.37 -3.47
C ARG A 384 -20.13 -26.04 -3.10
N PHE A 385 -21.15 -25.90 -3.96
CA PHE A 385 -22.44 -26.57 -3.80
C PHE A 385 -22.30 -28.09 -3.71
N ASP A 386 -21.65 -28.71 -4.70
CA ASP A 386 -21.46 -30.16 -4.77
C ASP A 386 -20.68 -30.70 -3.56
N ALA A 387 -19.68 -29.96 -3.09
CA ALA A 387 -18.93 -30.29 -1.89
C ALA A 387 -19.81 -30.22 -0.62
N ALA A 388 -20.63 -29.20 -0.48
CA ALA A 388 -21.54 -29.04 0.65
C ALA A 388 -22.64 -30.14 0.68
N VAL A 389 -23.21 -30.46 -0.48
CA VAL A 389 -24.16 -31.57 -0.64
C VAL A 389 -23.52 -32.90 -0.25
N LYS A 390 -22.29 -33.17 -0.69
CA LYS A 390 -21.52 -34.36 -0.30
C LYS A 390 -21.25 -34.41 1.21
N ALA A 391 -21.00 -33.27 1.84
CA ALA A 391 -20.80 -33.14 3.28
C ALA A 391 -22.10 -33.26 4.11
N ARG A 392 -23.27 -33.47 3.48
CA ARG A 392 -24.61 -33.45 4.11
C ARG A 392 -24.90 -32.13 4.85
N GLY A 393 -24.23 -31.05 4.47
CA GLY A 393 -24.53 -29.69 4.93
C GLY A 393 -25.62 -29.06 4.08
N PHE A 394 -26.25 -27.99 4.59
CA PHE A 394 -27.12 -27.12 3.81
C PHE A 394 -26.30 -25.90 3.38
N TRP A 395 -25.97 -25.80 2.10
CA TRP A 395 -25.35 -24.61 1.51
C TRP A 395 -26.27 -24.10 0.40
N SER A 396 -26.61 -22.82 0.48
CA SER A 396 -27.39 -22.10 -0.53
C SER A 396 -26.59 -20.85 -0.88
N PRO A 397 -26.59 -20.40 -2.15
CA PRO A 397 -25.92 -19.17 -2.53
C PRO A 397 -26.38 -18.01 -1.62
N SER A 398 -25.42 -17.41 -0.93
CA SER A 398 -25.61 -16.21 -0.11
C SER A 398 -25.30 -14.95 -0.91
N SER A 399 -25.56 -13.77 -0.35
CA SER A 399 -25.11 -12.50 -0.94
C SER A 399 -23.60 -12.48 -1.22
N TYR A 400 -22.80 -13.18 -0.39
CA TYR A 400 -21.36 -13.31 -0.55
C TYR A 400 -20.96 -14.13 -1.80
N ASP A 401 -21.80 -15.05 -2.27
CA ASP A 401 -21.48 -15.88 -3.45
C ASP A 401 -21.68 -15.14 -4.77
N PHE A 402 -22.52 -14.09 -4.79
CA PHE A 402 -22.63 -13.14 -5.91
C PHE A 402 -21.46 -12.15 -5.95
N GLU A 403 -20.65 -12.13 -4.90
CA GLU A 403 -19.60 -11.16 -4.64
C GLU A 403 -18.18 -11.72 -4.93
N ASP A 404 -17.98 -13.04 -4.86
CA ASP A 404 -16.70 -13.71 -5.13
C ASP A 404 -16.63 -14.40 -6.49
N LEU A 405 -17.74 -14.99 -6.98
CA LEU A 405 -17.86 -15.58 -8.33
C LEU A 405 -16.74 -16.57 -8.76
N GLY A 406 -16.11 -17.28 -7.80
CA GLY A 406 -15.00 -18.19 -8.08
C GLY A 406 -13.63 -17.50 -8.29
N ILE A 407 -13.53 -16.24 -7.86
CA ILE A 407 -12.31 -15.45 -7.75
C ILE A 407 -12.02 -15.22 -6.27
N ASP A 408 -10.84 -15.61 -5.80
CA ASP A 408 -10.41 -15.29 -4.44
C ASP A 408 -10.15 -13.79 -4.34
N ARG A 409 -10.70 -13.16 -3.30
CA ARG A 409 -10.41 -11.75 -2.99
C ARG A 409 -8.99 -11.52 -2.50
N ILE A 410 -8.18 -12.56 -2.23
CA ILE A 410 -6.81 -12.53 -1.68
C ILE A 410 -6.62 -11.26 -0.85
N GLY A 411 -7.31 -11.11 0.28
CA GLY A 411 -7.71 -9.78 0.77
C GLY A 411 -6.62 -8.77 1.15
N THR A 412 -5.86 -8.19 0.20
CA THR A 412 -5.17 -6.87 0.29
C THR A 412 -4.60 -6.28 -1.02
N PRO A 413 -4.01 -7.00 -2.02
CA PRO A 413 -3.18 -6.32 -3.03
C PRO A 413 -4.00 -5.54 -4.07
N PHE A 414 -5.28 -5.92 -4.27
CA PHE A 414 -6.18 -5.31 -5.24
C PHE A 414 -7.17 -4.31 -4.62
N PHE A 415 -7.06 -3.99 -3.33
CA PHE A 415 -7.91 -2.99 -2.65
C PHE A 415 -7.14 -1.72 -2.28
N PRO A 416 -7.71 -0.52 -2.48
CA PRO A 416 -8.86 -0.26 -3.36
C PRO A 416 -8.53 -0.57 -4.83
N PRO A 417 -9.52 -0.88 -5.69
CA PRO A 417 -9.29 -1.12 -7.11
C PRO A 417 -8.80 0.14 -7.83
N THR A 418 -7.69 0.03 -8.58
CA THR A 418 -7.11 1.16 -9.32
C THR A 418 -6.58 0.70 -10.70
N PRO A 419 -6.47 1.59 -11.70
CA PRO A 419 -5.96 1.21 -13.02
C PRO A 419 -4.48 0.81 -13.05
N LEU A 420 -3.71 1.18 -12.03
CA LEU A 420 -2.26 0.96 -11.95
C LEU A 420 -1.89 -0.29 -11.12
N LYS A 421 -2.87 -1.13 -10.76
CA LYS A 421 -2.58 -2.35 -10.00
C LYS A 421 -1.77 -3.36 -10.82
N GLU A 422 -0.70 -3.86 -10.21
CA GLU A 422 0.09 -4.95 -10.76
C GLU A 422 -0.64 -6.30 -10.57
N PRO A 423 -0.55 -7.22 -11.54
CA PRO A 423 0.35 -7.19 -12.69
C PRO A 423 -0.28 -6.62 -13.98
N PHE A 424 -1.56 -6.24 -13.94
CA PHE A 424 -2.33 -5.88 -15.14
C PHE A 424 -1.71 -4.70 -15.89
N PHE A 425 -1.29 -3.66 -15.15
CA PHE A 425 -0.71 -2.45 -15.74
C PHE A 425 0.60 -2.74 -16.51
N SER A 426 1.57 -3.41 -15.87
CA SER A 426 2.86 -3.70 -16.52
C SER A 426 2.73 -4.71 -17.66
N LEU A 427 1.87 -5.73 -17.51
CA LEU A 427 1.62 -6.70 -18.59
C LEU A 427 0.97 -6.02 -19.82
N LEU A 428 -0.04 -5.18 -19.64
CA LEU A 428 -0.65 -4.45 -20.76
C LEU A 428 0.33 -3.49 -21.45
N SER A 429 1.27 -2.93 -20.69
CA SER A 429 2.28 -1.98 -21.18
C SER A 429 3.42 -2.64 -21.96
N ASN A 430 3.93 -3.78 -21.48
CA ASN A 430 5.14 -4.43 -22.02
C ASN A 430 4.87 -5.72 -22.82
N ALA A 431 3.80 -6.45 -22.49
CA ALA A 431 3.42 -7.72 -23.10
C ALA A 431 1.89 -7.79 -23.32
N THR A 432 1.39 -6.89 -24.16
CA THR A 432 -0.04 -6.62 -24.34
C THR A 432 -0.88 -7.88 -24.58
N GLU A 433 -0.45 -8.78 -25.46
CA GLU A 433 -1.21 -10.01 -25.77
C GLU A 433 -1.40 -10.90 -24.54
N THR A 434 -0.34 -11.06 -23.75
CA THR A 434 -0.36 -11.82 -22.49
C THR A 434 -1.22 -11.15 -21.42
N GLY A 435 -1.14 -9.82 -21.30
CA GLY A 435 -2.00 -9.05 -20.41
C GLY A 435 -3.49 -9.21 -20.76
N LEU A 436 -3.82 -9.12 -22.05
CA LEU A 436 -5.19 -9.36 -22.55
C LEU A 436 -5.65 -10.80 -22.32
N ASP A 437 -4.78 -11.81 -22.49
CA ASP A 437 -5.10 -13.22 -22.21
C ASP A 437 -5.43 -13.47 -20.72
N LEU A 438 -4.63 -12.90 -19.81
CA LEU A 438 -4.89 -12.99 -18.36
C LEU A 438 -6.26 -12.41 -17.99
N ILE A 439 -6.55 -11.21 -18.47
CA ILE A 439 -7.83 -10.53 -18.18
C ILE A 439 -9.00 -11.36 -18.75
N ARG A 440 -8.84 -11.91 -19.97
CA ARG A 440 -9.81 -12.85 -20.57
C ARG A 440 -10.06 -14.07 -19.71
N LYS A 441 -9.01 -14.77 -19.27
CA LYS A 441 -9.12 -15.98 -18.43
C LYS A 441 -9.85 -15.68 -17.12
N LEU A 442 -9.50 -14.60 -16.42
CA LEU A 442 -10.15 -14.19 -15.17
C LEU A 442 -11.62 -13.79 -15.40
N SER A 443 -11.86 -12.98 -16.44
CA SER A 443 -13.20 -12.53 -16.86
C SER A 443 -14.13 -13.70 -17.19
N ASN A 444 -13.68 -14.65 -18.01
CA ASN A 444 -14.48 -15.80 -18.40
C ASN A 444 -14.76 -16.73 -17.21
N ARG A 445 -13.79 -16.90 -16.31
CA ARG A 445 -14.00 -17.65 -15.06
C ARG A 445 -15.05 -17.00 -14.17
N ALA A 446 -14.95 -15.70 -13.91
CA ALA A 446 -15.93 -14.97 -13.10
C ALA A 446 -17.33 -15.00 -13.73
N THR A 447 -17.39 -14.91 -15.06
CA THR A 447 -18.62 -15.02 -15.85
C THR A 447 -19.23 -16.41 -15.73
N GLU A 448 -18.42 -17.47 -15.76
CA GLU A 448 -18.89 -18.82 -15.47
C GLU A 448 -19.41 -18.97 -14.04
N GLY A 449 -18.71 -18.39 -13.06
CA GLY A 449 -19.20 -18.32 -11.67
C GLY A 449 -20.57 -17.66 -11.58
N TRP A 450 -20.75 -16.53 -12.26
CA TRP A 450 -22.03 -15.83 -12.35
C TRP A 450 -23.14 -16.69 -12.97
N ARG A 451 -22.85 -17.42 -14.07
CA ARG A 451 -23.82 -18.36 -14.67
C ARG A 451 -24.24 -19.43 -13.68
N GLN A 452 -23.27 -20.07 -13.03
CA GLN A 452 -23.52 -21.14 -12.07
C GLN A 452 -24.37 -20.67 -10.89
N THR A 453 -24.09 -19.49 -10.33
CA THR A 453 -24.85 -18.95 -9.20
C THR A 453 -26.34 -18.81 -9.53
N HIS A 454 -26.68 -18.38 -10.76
CA HIS A 454 -28.08 -18.26 -11.21
C HIS A 454 -28.75 -19.62 -11.43
N SER A 455 -28.00 -20.60 -11.92
CA SER A 455 -28.51 -21.95 -12.20
C SER A 455 -28.59 -22.87 -10.96
N LEU A 456 -28.00 -22.49 -9.83
CA LEU A 456 -28.03 -23.29 -8.60
C LEU A 456 -29.39 -23.23 -7.90
N PRO A 457 -29.84 -24.30 -7.21
CA PRO A 457 -31.14 -24.33 -6.55
C PRO A 457 -31.25 -23.26 -5.46
N SER A 458 -32.04 -22.23 -5.71
CA SER A 458 -32.35 -21.14 -4.80
C SER A 458 -33.81 -20.73 -4.98
N ARG A 459 -34.30 -19.84 -4.12
CA ARG A 459 -35.67 -19.31 -4.23
C ARG A 459 -35.89 -18.47 -5.50
N GLU A 460 -34.81 -18.10 -6.19
CA GLU A 460 -34.73 -17.18 -7.33
C GLU A 460 -33.84 -17.73 -8.45
N SER A 461 -33.72 -19.06 -8.58
CA SER A 461 -32.99 -19.66 -9.71
C SER A 461 -33.55 -19.15 -11.03
N ARG A 462 -32.66 -18.69 -11.91
CA ARG A 462 -32.98 -18.21 -13.27
C ARG A 462 -32.03 -18.84 -14.27
N THR A 463 -32.44 -18.86 -15.53
CA THR A 463 -31.69 -19.46 -16.63
C THR A 463 -31.17 -18.35 -17.54
N PRO A 464 -29.88 -17.96 -17.44
CA PRO A 464 -29.33 -16.84 -18.22
C PRO A 464 -29.32 -17.12 -19.73
N LEU A 465 -29.60 -16.08 -20.53
CA LEU A 465 -29.53 -16.12 -21.99
C LEU A 465 -28.26 -15.42 -22.52
N PRO A 466 -27.55 -15.99 -23.51
CA PRO A 466 -26.39 -15.34 -24.13
C PRO A 466 -26.79 -14.16 -25.02
N LEU A 467 -25.93 -13.15 -25.09
CA LEU A 467 -25.93 -12.09 -26.08
C LEU A 467 -25.08 -12.52 -27.28
N LYS A 468 -25.71 -12.79 -28.42
CA LYS A 468 -25.02 -13.22 -29.65
C LYS A 468 -24.79 -12.03 -30.58
N LEU A 469 -23.54 -11.81 -31.00
CA LEU A 469 -23.16 -10.73 -31.90
C LEU A 469 -22.39 -11.27 -33.10
N GLU A 470 -22.74 -10.80 -34.29
CA GLU A 470 -22.06 -11.14 -35.56
C GLU A 470 -21.04 -10.05 -35.91
N PHE A 471 -19.75 -10.36 -35.78
CA PHE A 471 -18.64 -9.49 -36.18
C PHE A 471 -18.04 -9.92 -37.52
N PRO A 472 -17.22 -9.08 -38.19
CA PRO A 472 -16.50 -9.47 -39.41
C PRO A 472 -15.59 -10.69 -39.25
N TRP A 473 -15.22 -11.06 -38.02
CA TRP A 473 -14.41 -12.25 -37.71
C TRP A 473 -15.22 -13.47 -37.25
N GLY A 474 -16.55 -13.37 -37.14
CA GLY A 474 -17.42 -14.48 -36.75
C GLY A 474 -18.48 -14.12 -35.71
N GLU A 475 -19.38 -15.07 -35.44
CA GLU A 475 -20.36 -14.99 -34.35
C GLU A 475 -19.67 -15.23 -32.99
N GLN A 476 -19.98 -14.40 -32.00
CA GLN A 476 -19.48 -14.54 -30.63
C GLN A 476 -20.60 -14.35 -29.61
N GLU A 477 -20.54 -15.12 -28.53
CA GLU A 477 -21.51 -15.06 -27.42
C GLU A 477 -20.91 -14.35 -26.20
N PHE A 478 -21.71 -13.48 -25.57
CA PHE A 478 -21.38 -12.81 -24.31
C PHE A 478 -22.45 -13.11 -23.26
N TRP A 479 -22.06 -13.14 -21.99
CA TRP A 479 -22.89 -13.51 -20.86
C TRP A 479 -22.84 -12.43 -19.79
N GLY A 480 -24.00 -12.22 -19.16
CA GLY A 480 -24.17 -11.25 -18.09
C GLY A 480 -25.41 -10.38 -18.27
N GLY A 481 -25.55 -9.40 -17.39
CA GLY A 481 -26.60 -8.39 -17.41
C GLY A 481 -26.10 -7.02 -16.95
N ARG A 482 -27.04 -6.17 -16.52
CA ARG A 482 -26.76 -4.78 -16.11
C ARG A 482 -25.63 -4.67 -15.05
N ASN A 483 -25.63 -5.53 -14.03
CA ASN A 483 -24.61 -5.48 -12.98
C ASN A 483 -23.22 -5.92 -13.47
N THR A 484 -23.13 -7.01 -14.23
CA THR A 484 -21.83 -7.49 -14.74
C THR A 484 -21.24 -6.54 -15.78
N TYR A 485 -22.07 -5.79 -16.52
CA TYR A 485 -21.62 -4.75 -17.44
C TYR A 485 -20.81 -3.66 -16.71
N LEU A 486 -21.10 -3.40 -15.44
CA LEU A 486 -20.44 -2.37 -14.61
C LEU A 486 -19.06 -2.80 -14.08
N TRP A 487 -18.66 -4.06 -14.24
CA TRP A 487 -17.26 -4.47 -13.97
C TRP A 487 -16.28 -3.68 -14.85
N SER A 488 -16.69 -3.31 -16.07
CA SER A 488 -15.94 -2.41 -16.97
C SER A 488 -15.60 -1.05 -16.34
N ARG A 489 -16.33 -0.68 -15.28
CA ARG A 489 -16.20 0.56 -14.53
C ARG A 489 -15.62 0.33 -13.13
N GLY A 490 -15.06 -0.85 -12.84
CA GLY A 490 -14.45 -1.19 -11.56
C GLY A 490 -15.45 -1.19 -10.39
N SER A 491 -16.65 -1.74 -10.59
CA SER A 491 -17.70 -1.77 -9.56
C SER A 491 -18.56 -3.02 -9.68
N LEU A 492 -19.14 -3.44 -8.54
CA LEU A 492 -20.06 -4.57 -8.43
C LEU A 492 -19.44 -5.91 -8.88
N GLY A 493 -18.11 -6.03 -8.84
CA GLY A 493 -17.37 -7.24 -9.18
C GLY A 493 -16.35 -7.63 -8.09
N PRO A 494 -15.70 -8.80 -8.22
CA PRO A 494 -14.57 -9.15 -7.37
C PRO A 494 -13.40 -8.18 -7.58
N GLN A 495 -12.69 -7.79 -6.51
CA GLN A 495 -11.62 -6.77 -6.57
C GLN A 495 -10.53 -7.01 -7.64
N PRO A 496 -10.06 -8.26 -7.88
CA PRO A 496 -9.12 -8.51 -8.98
C PRO A 496 -9.73 -8.21 -10.36
N ILE A 497 -11.02 -8.50 -10.56
CA ILE A 497 -11.76 -8.22 -11.79
C ILE A 497 -11.96 -6.71 -11.97
N GLU A 498 -12.31 -6.00 -10.89
CA GLU A 498 -12.45 -4.55 -10.91
C GLU A 498 -11.13 -3.87 -11.31
N SER A 499 -10.01 -4.29 -10.70
CA SER A 499 -8.67 -3.79 -11.04
C SER A 499 -8.26 -4.13 -12.48
N ALA A 500 -8.54 -5.37 -12.94
CA ALA A 500 -8.26 -5.82 -14.30
C ALA A 500 -9.00 -4.97 -15.35
N TYR A 501 -10.29 -4.72 -15.17
CA TYR A 501 -11.10 -3.93 -16.10
C TYR A 501 -10.78 -2.43 -16.08
N LEU A 502 -10.40 -1.88 -14.92
CA LEU A 502 -9.88 -0.52 -14.83
C LEU A 502 -8.54 -0.37 -15.57
N ALA A 503 -7.62 -1.33 -15.40
CA ALA A 503 -6.35 -1.36 -16.12
C ALA A 503 -6.57 -1.52 -17.64
N LEU A 504 -7.48 -2.40 -18.06
CA LEU A 504 -7.86 -2.58 -19.47
C LEU A 504 -8.44 -1.30 -20.07
N SER A 505 -9.35 -0.63 -19.36
CA SER A 505 -9.93 0.64 -19.81
C SER A 505 -8.87 1.72 -19.93
N TYR A 506 -7.99 1.84 -18.93
CA TYR A 506 -6.89 2.82 -18.94
C TYR A 506 -5.95 2.60 -20.12
N TRP A 507 -5.52 1.36 -20.34
CA TRP A 507 -4.69 0.97 -21.48
C TRP A 507 -5.38 1.29 -22.81
N ALA A 508 -6.65 0.87 -22.99
CA ALA A 508 -7.37 1.07 -24.23
C ALA A 508 -7.53 2.56 -24.58
N HIS A 509 -7.91 3.39 -23.60
CA HIS A 509 -8.01 4.84 -23.81
C HIS A 509 -6.65 5.50 -24.07
N LYS A 510 -5.56 5.02 -23.46
CA LYS A 510 -4.19 5.48 -23.80
C LYS A 510 -3.81 5.12 -25.24
N LYS A 511 -4.23 3.96 -25.75
CA LYS A 511 -4.01 3.58 -27.16
C LYS A 511 -4.83 4.42 -28.12
N VAL A 512 -6.07 4.73 -27.77
CA VAL A 512 -6.93 5.66 -28.51
C VAL A 512 -6.28 7.05 -28.59
N ASP A 513 -5.81 7.60 -27.47
CA ASP A 513 -5.11 8.89 -27.46
C ASP A 513 -3.82 8.88 -28.30
N ALA A 514 -3.15 7.72 -28.39
CA ALA A 514 -1.96 7.53 -29.22
C ALA A 514 -2.28 7.38 -30.73
N GLY A 515 -3.56 7.41 -31.12
CA GLY A 515 -4.00 7.33 -32.51
C GLY A 515 -4.11 5.90 -33.06
N GLU A 516 -4.19 4.87 -32.21
CA GLU A 516 -4.36 3.48 -32.63
C GLU A 516 -5.77 3.24 -33.21
N ASN A 517 -5.90 2.34 -34.20
CA ASN A 517 -7.16 2.11 -34.90
C ASN A 517 -8.21 1.49 -33.96
N PRO A 518 -9.40 2.12 -33.79
CA PRO A 518 -10.44 1.60 -32.90
C PRO A 518 -10.91 0.18 -33.25
N ASP A 519 -11.08 -0.18 -34.53
CA ASP A 519 -11.55 -1.52 -34.93
C ASP A 519 -10.58 -2.62 -34.54
N PHE A 520 -9.29 -2.33 -34.60
CA PHE A 520 -8.25 -3.24 -34.16
C PHE A 520 -8.32 -3.45 -32.65
N LEU A 521 -8.44 -2.37 -31.87
CA LEU A 521 -8.60 -2.44 -30.41
C LEU A 521 -9.87 -3.17 -30.00
N ILE A 522 -10.99 -2.92 -30.68
CA ILE A 522 -12.28 -3.58 -30.43
C ILE A 522 -12.12 -5.09 -30.58
N ARG A 523 -11.54 -5.55 -31.69
CA ARG A 523 -11.29 -6.97 -31.92
C ARG A 523 -10.38 -7.56 -30.85
N GLN A 524 -9.27 -6.91 -30.53
CA GLN A 524 -8.31 -7.38 -29.52
C GLN A 524 -8.94 -7.54 -28.13
N ILE A 525 -9.86 -6.65 -27.76
CA ILE A 525 -10.55 -6.70 -26.46
C ILE A 525 -11.63 -7.78 -26.46
N LEU A 526 -12.40 -7.94 -27.54
CA LEU A 526 -13.54 -8.86 -27.55
C LEU A 526 -13.16 -10.30 -27.85
N GLU A 527 -12.23 -10.57 -28.76
CA GLU A 527 -11.94 -11.92 -29.24
C GLU A 527 -11.51 -12.87 -28.09
N GLY A 528 -12.37 -13.86 -27.80
CA GLY A 528 -12.19 -14.83 -26.71
C GLY A 528 -12.71 -14.40 -25.32
N ASN A 529 -13.31 -13.21 -25.18
CA ASN A 529 -14.02 -12.80 -23.97
C ASN A 529 -15.50 -13.26 -24.00
N ASP A 530 -15.95 -13.82 -22.90
CA ASP A 530 -17.34 -14.26 -22.71
C ASP A 530 -18.18 -13.23 -21.94
N SER A 531 -17.57 -12.18 -21.38
CA SER A 531 -18.25 -11.25 -20.48
C SER A 531 -18.80 -10.01 -21.19
N VAL A 532 -20.02 -9.60 -20.84
CA VAL A 532 -20.57 -8.30 -21.25
C VAL A 532 -19.76 -7.10 -20.71
N ALA A 533 -18.91 -7.29 -19.70
CA ALA A 533 -18.00 -6.24 -19.23
C ALA A 533 -16.96 -5.84 -20.29
N ALA A 534 -16.45 -6.78 -21.08
CA ALA A 534 -15.56 -6.47 -22.21
C ALA A 534 -16.26 -5.62 -23.27
N VAL A 535 -17.55 -5.90 -23.51
CA VAL A 535 -18.43 -5.06 -24.37
C VAL A 535 -18.58 -3.66 -23.79
N GLY A 536 -18.65 -3.52 -22.45
CA GLY A 536 -18.65 -2.21 -21.77
C GLY A 536 -17.38 -1.40 -21.99
N VAL A 537 -16.20 -2.02 -21.96
CA VAL A 537 -14.94 -1.34 -22.29
C VAL A 537 -14.95 -0.88 -23.75
N VAL A 538 -15.36 -1.73 -24.68
CA VAL A 538 -15.46 -1.38 -26.10
C VAL A 538 -16.49 -0.27 -26.35
N ALA A 539 -17.64 -0.31 -25.70
CA ALA A 539 -18.63 0.76 -25.80
C ALA A 539 -18.02 2.11 -25.39
N SER A 540 -17.17 2.14 -24.36
CA SER A 540 -16.46 3.37 -23.99
C SER A 540 -15.51 3.90 -25.07
N ILE A 541 -14.85 3.00 -25.82
CA ILE A 541 -13.97 3.38 -26.95
C ILE A 541 -14.80 3.93 -28.10
N ILE A 542 -15.88 3.24 -28.48
CA ILE A 542 -16.79 3.65 -29.56
C ILE A 542 -17.36 5.04 -29.27
N LEU A 543 -17.81 5.28 -28.03
CA LEU A 543 -18.37 6.56 -27.60
C LEU A 543 -17.33 7.67 -27.55
N GLN A 544 -16.12 7.38 -27.06
CA GLN A 544 -15.05 8.37 -26.97
C GLN A 544 -14.52 8.81 -28.35
N THR A 545 -14.50 7.89 -29.30
CA THR A 545 -13.99 8.12 -30.67
C THR A 545 -15.06 8.44 -31.69
N GLN A 546 -16.34 8.22 -31.35
CA GLN A 546 -17.47 8.26 -32.27
C GLN A 546 -17.26 7.37 -33.52
N HIS A 547 -16.60 6.23 -33.35
CA HIS A 547 -16.17 5.38 -34.45
C HIS A 547 -17.26 4.42 -34.94
N VAL A 548 -17.69 4.57 -36.19
CA VAL A 548 -18.66 3.68 -36.86
C VAL A 548 -17.98 2.90 -37.98
N SER A 549 -18.03 1.57 -37.89
CA SER A 549 -17.45 0.63 -38.84
C SER A 549 -18.25 -0.67 -38.86
N GLU A 550 -17.91 -1.62 -39.75
CA GLU A 550 -18.49 -2.98 -39.71
C GLU A 550 -18.22 -3.71 -38.38
N VAL A 551 -17.16 -3.32 -37.66
CA VAL A 551 -16.75 -3.92 -36.39
C VAL A 551 -17.51 -3.34 -35.21
N SER A 552 -17.76 -2.03 -35.18
CA SER A 552 -18.53 -1.41 -34.10
C SER A 552 -20.05 -1.53 -34.30
N LEU A 553 -20.50 -1.73 -35.54
CA LEU A 553 -21.92 -1.79 -35.90
C LEU A 553 -22.74 -2.83 -35.10
N PRO A 554 -22.28 -4.08 -34.88
CA PRO A 554 -23.02 -5.07 -34.10
C PRO A 554 -23.29 -4.62 -32.66
N ILE A 555 -22.43 -3.77 -32.10
CA ILE A 555 -22.59 -3.21 -30.75
C ILE A 555 -23.52 -2.00 -30.78
N ILE A 556 -23.33 -1.12 -31.77
CA ILE A 556 -24.16 0.08 -31.97
C ILE A 556 -25.61 -0.29 -32.31
N SER A 557 -25.86 -1.42 -32.97
CA SER A 557 -27.19 -1.81 -33.45
C SER A 557 -27.92 -2.85 -32.57
N ASN A 558 -27.49 -3.07 -31.31
CA ASN A 558 -28.07 -4.08 -30.43
C ASN A 558 -28.74 -3.46 -29.19
N PHE A 559 -30.04 -3.70 -29.05
CA PHE A 559 -30.87 -3.10 -28.00
C PHE A 559 -30.62 -3.65 -26.59
N ARG A 560 -30.13 -4.89 -26.44
CA ARG A 560 -29.69 -5.40 -25.14
C ARG A 560 -28.47 -4.66 -24.62
N ILE A 561 -27.56 -4.25 -25.51
CA ILE A 561 -26.39 -3.44 -25.13
C ILE A 561 -26.81 -2.01 -24.82
N TRP A 562 -27.77 -1.45 -25.56
CA TRP A 562 -28.34 -0.13 -25.25
C TRP A 562 -28.94 -0.12 -23.84
N ASP A 563 -29.73 -1.13 -23.47
CA ASP A 563 -30.29 -1.25 -22.12
C ASP A 563 -29.21 -1.27 -21.03
N MET A 564 -28.14 -2.05 -21.22
CA MET A 564 -27.00 -2.08 -20.29
C MET A 564 -26.26 -0.74 -20.23
N ASP A 565 -26.02 -0.09 -21.36
CA ASP A 565 -25.29 1.18 -21.42
C ASP A 565 -26.10 2.36 -20.88
N ILE A 566 -27.42 2.37 -21.08
CA ILE A 566 -28.35 3.31 -20.44
C ILE A 566 -28.33 3.12 -18.93
N ASN A 567 -28.36 1.87 -18.45
CA ASN A 567 -28.21 1.58 -17.03
C ASN A 567 -26.86 2.08 -16.50
N ARG A 568 -25.77 1.87 -17.25
CA ARG A 568 -24.45 2.39 -16.91
C ARG A 568 -24.43 3.91 -16.83
N GLN A 569 -25.04 4.62 -17.79
CA GLN A 569 -25.14 6.08 -17.75
C GLN A 569 -25.91 6.57 -16.54
N ALA A 570 -27.05 5.94 -16.23
CA ALA A 570 -27.86 6.29 -15.05
C ALA A 570 -27.06 6.14 -13.74
N GLN A 571 -26.11 5.21 -13.70
CA GLN A 571 -25.23 5.01 -12.55
C GLN A 571 -23.97 5.91 -12.56
N GLU A 572 -23.48 6.38 -13.70
CA GLU A 572 -22.29 7.27 -13.78
C GLU A 572 -22.50 8.56 -12.99
N PHE A 573 -23.69 9.14 -13.06
CA PHE A 573 -24.00 10.39 -12.36
C PHE A 573 -24.20 10.22 -10.83
N GLY A 574 -24.29 8.97 -10.34
CA GLY A 574 -24.34 8.61 -8.92
C GLY A 574 -22.96 8.57 -8.26
N ARG A 575 -21.91 8.26 -9.03
CA ARG A 575 -20.56 8.02 -8.51
C ARG A 575 -19.94 9.26 -7.86
N GLY A 576 -19.22 9.05 -6.76
CA GLY A 576 -18.53 10.12 -6.01
C GLY A 576 -19.36 10.80 -4.92
N LEU A 577 -20.51 10.24 -4.51
CA LEU A 577 -21.35 10.78 -3.43
C LEU A 577 -20.59 10.87 -2.09
N ASN A 578 -20.15 12.08 -1.75
CA ASN A 578 -19.61 12.41 -0.43
C ASN A 578 -20.66 13.18 0.39
N LEU A 579 -21.82 12.57 0.65
CA LEU A 579 -22.78 13.12 1.61
C LEU A 579 -22.26 12.85 3.02
N MET A 580 -22.04 13.92 3.79
CA MET A 580 -21.63 13.85 5.19
C MET A 580 -20.22 13.23 5.47
N GLY A 581 -19.30 13.19 4.48
CA GLY A 581 -17.85 12.99 4.74
C GLY A 581 -17.22 11.61 4.50
N ILE A 582 -17.78 10.74 3.65
CA ILE A 582 -17.27 9.39 3.35
C ILE A 582 -16.45 9.38 2.03
N ASP A 583 -15.12 9.10 2.09
CA ASP A 583 -14.23 8.97 0.90
C ASP A 583 -14.02 7.48 0.51
N PRO A 584 -14.51 7.03 -0.66
CA PRO A 584 -14.33 5.66 -1.14
C PRO A 584 -12.90 5.31 -1.65
N LEU A 585 -11.99 6.28 -1.79
CA LEU A 585 -10.62 6.09 -2.31
C LEU A 585 -9.53 6.17 -1.23
N GLN A 586 -9.90 6.06 0.04
CA GLN A 586 -8.96 6.09 1.17
C GLN A 586 -7.87 5.00 1.02
N GLY A 587 -6.60 5.38 1.14
CA GLY A 587 -5.45 4.46 1.04
C GLY A 587 -4.77 4.36 -0.35
N THR A 588 -5.24 5.09 -1.36
CA THR A 588 -4.58 5.19 -2.69
C THR A 588 -3.39 6.15 -2.71
N THR A 589 -2.40 5.86 -3.57
CA THR A 589 -1.30 6.79 -3.90
C THR A 589 -1.76 7.90 -4.85
N ASP A 590 -1.02 9.02 -4.92
CA ASP A 590 -1.35 10.14 -5.81
C ASP A 590 -1.42 9.72 -7.29
N LYS A 591 -0.48 8.87 -7.75
CA LYS A 591 -0.48 8.35 -9.11
C LYS A 591 -1.71 7.49 -9.42
N GLU A 592 -2.17 6.69 -8.46
CA GLU A 592 -3.39 5.91 -8.61
C GLU A 592 -4.62 6.83 -8.68
N ARG A 593 -4.67 7.89 -7.85
CA ARG A 593 -5.74 8.89 -7.91
C ARG A 593 -5.76 9.63 -9.25
N GLU A 594 -4.60 9.98 -9.80
CA GLU A 594 -4.47 10.59 -11.12
C GLU A 594 -4.96 9.66 -12.25
N ALA A 595 -4.64 8.37 -12.18
CA ALA A 595 -5.09 7.39 -13.17
C ALA A 595 -6.61 7.17 -13.12
N VAL A 596 -7.21 7.15 -11.92
CA VAL A 596 -8.67 7.13 -11.74
C VAL A 596 -9.29 8.40 -12.33
N LYS A 597 -8.75 9.57 -11.98
CA LYS A 597 -9.21 10.86 -12.51
C LYS A 597 -9.14 10.93 -14.03
N TYR A 598 -8.08 10.40 -14.63
CA TYR A 598 -7.92 10.33 -16.09
C TYR A 598 -9.05 9.54 -16.78
N LEU A 599 -9.52 8.44 -16.17
CA LEU A 599 -10.70 7.72 -16.66
C LEU A 599 -11.99 8.47 -16.34
N ASP A 600 -12.00 9.25 -15.25
CA ASP A 600 -13.16 9.99 -14.81
C ASP A 600 -13.48 11.24 -15.62
N ASP A 601 -12.47 11.85 -16.23
CA ASP A 601 -12.60 13.07 -17.03
C ASP A 601 -12.99 12.79 -18.51
N ARG A 602 -13.28 11.54 -18.88
CA ARG A 602 -13.56 11.14 -20.29
C ARG A 602 -14.98 11.47 -20.76
N ALA A 603 -15.08 11.88 -22.03
CA ALA A 603 -16.32 12.33 -22.65
C ALA A 603 -17.36 11.21 -22.83
N HIS A 604 -16.93 9.95 -23.00
CA HIS A 604 -17.85 8.83 -23.15
C HIS A 604 -18.82 8.67 -21.97
N LYS A 605 -18.46 9.15 -20.78
CA LYS A 605 -19.32 9.09 -19.60
C LYS A 605 -20.64 9.85 -19.77
N SER A 606 -20.58 10.99 -20.44
CA SER A 606 -21.76 11.81 -20.73
C SER A 606 -22.58 11.32 -21.93
N LEU A 607 -22.12 10.29 -22.64
CA LEU A 607 -22.78 9.76 -23.84
C LEU A 607 -23.41 8.38 -23.56
N THR A 608 -24.32 7.96 -24.43
CA THR A 608 -24.82 6.58 -24.54
C THR A 608 -24.63 6.06 -25.96
N LEU A 609 -24.66 4.73 -26.13
CA LEU A 609 -24.62 4.11 -27.46
C LEU A 609 -25.75 4.56 -28.39
N GLN A 610 -26.86 5.08 -27.85
CA GLN A 610 -27.92 5.71 -28.66
C GLN A 610 -27.40 6.93 -29.42
N ASN A 611 -26.44 7.67 -28.86
CA ASN A 611 -25.82 8.82 -29.54
C ASN A 611 -25.03 8.42 -30.79
N MET A 612 -24.70 7.14 -30.98
CA MET A 612 -24.04 6.62 -32.18
C MET A 612 -24.99 6.38 -33.35
N ALA A 613 -26.30 6.27 -33.11
CA ALA A 613 -27.31 6.04 -34.15
C ALA A 613 -27.28 7.11 -35.28
N PRO A 614 -27.28 8.44 -35.01
CA PRO A 614 -27.16 9.44 -36.07
C PRO A 614 -25.85 9.32 -36.85
N ILE A 615 -24.75 9.00 -36.16
CA ILE A 615 -23.42 8.87 -36.79
C ILE A 615 -23.41 7.68 -37.75
N ALA A 616 -24.09 6.58 -37.39
CA ALA A 616 -24.25 5.42 -38.27
C ALA A 616 -25.19 5.68 -39.45
N LEU A 617 -26.30 6.41 -39.23
CA LEU A 617 -27.27 6.74 -40.27
C LEU A 617 -26.73 7.70 -41.32
N PHE A 618 -25.94 8.69 -40.91
CA PHE A 618 -25.36 9.70 -41.78
C PHE A 618 -23.89 9.44 -42.10
N SER A 619 -23.45 8.19 -41.90
CA SER A 619 -22.12 7.74 -42.31
C SER A 619 -21.92 7.98 -43.80
N SER A 620 -20.69 8.33 -44.18
CA SER A 620 -20.32 8.51 -45.60
C SER A 620 -20.36 7.21 -46.41
N SER A 621 -20.45 6.04 -45.74
CA SER A 621 -20.58 4.75 -46.39
C SER A 621 -22.04 4.33 -46.50
N GLU A 622 -22.56 4.24 -47.72
CA GLU A 622 -23.93 3.74 -47.99
C GLU A 622 -24.10 2.30 -47.49
N GLU A 623 -23.06 1.45 -47.61
CA GLU A 623 -23.09 0.06 -47.16
C GLU A 623 -23.29 -0.05 -45.64
N LEU A 624 -22.60 0.78 -44.85
CA LEU A 624 -22.74 0.81 -43.39
C LEU A 624 -24.11 1.37 -42.97
N CYS A 625 -24.60 2.39 -43.67
CA CYS A 625 -25.91 2.98 -43.44
C CYS A 625 -27.03 1.94 -43.65
N ASP A 626 -26.97 1.21 -44.77
CA ASP A 626 -27.96 0.18 -45.10
C ASP A 626 -27.88 -1.02 -44.16
N ALA A 627 -26.66 -1.44 -43.78
CA ALA A 627 -26.46 -2.49 -42.79
C ALA A 627 -27.01 -2.10 -41.41
N PHE A 628 -26.81 -0.84 -40.98
CA PHE A 628 -27.37 -0.31 -39.73
C PHE A 628 -28.91 -0.36 -39.75
N LYS A 629 -29.52 0.20 -40.80
CA LYS A 629 -30.99 0.21 -40.98
C LYS A 629 -31.57 -1.19 -40.98
N TYR A 630 -30.93 -2.12 -41.69
CA TYR A 630 -31.39 -3.52 -41.74
C TYR A 630 -31.35 -4.18 -40.35
N LYS A 631 -30.25 -4.03 -39.59
CA LYS A 631 -30.13 -4.63 -38.25
C LYS A 631 -31.12 -4.04 -37.25
N ILE A 632 -31.34 -2.72 -37.29
CA ILE A 632 -32.33 -2.08 -36.42
C ILE A 632 -33.76 -2.48 -36.81
N ALA A 633 -34.09 -2.56 -38.10
CA ALA A 633 -35.42 -2.99 -38.55
C ALA A 633 -35.78 -4.43 -38.11
N GLY A 634 -34.77 -5.28 -37.86
CA GLY A 634 -34.94 -6.64 -37.34
C GLY A 634 -35.08 -6.77 -35.82
N TYR A 635 -35.42 -5.69 -35.09
CA TYR A 635 -35.41 -5.65 -33.62
C TYR A 635 -36.28 -6.67 -32.89
N GLU A 636 -37.36 -7.12 -33.51
CA GLU A 636 -38.24 -8.14 -32.92
C GLU A 636 -37.51 -9.46 -32.65
N HIS A 637 -36.37 -9.69 -33.31
CA HIS A 637 -35.54 -10.88 -33.11
C HIS A 637 -34.44 -10.71 -32.06
N HIS A 638 -34.24 -9.51 -31.50
CA HIS A 638 -33.14 -9.21 -30.56
C HIS A 638 -33.56 -8.30 -29.39
N LEU A 639 -34.76 -8.52 -28.86
CA LEU A 639 -35.29 -7.84 -27.68
C LEU A 639 -34.32 -7.96 -26.47
N PRO A 640 -34.20 -6.91 -25.62
CA PRO A 640 -33.32 -6.89 -24.45
C PRO A 640 -33.81 -7.79 -23.30
N ILE A 641 -33.70 -9.11 -23.49
CA ILE A 641 -34.10 -10.17 -22.56
C ILE A 641 -32.84 -10.85 -22.02
N TYR A 642 -32.80 -11.10 -20.71
CA TYR A 642 -31.62 -11.62 -20.01
C TYR A 642 -31.78 -13.07 -19.53
N PHE A 643 -33.01 -13.52 -19.27
CA PHE A 643 -33.29 -14.86 -18.74
C PHE A 643 -34.43 -15.56 -19.51
N GLU A 644 -34.43 -16.90 -19.53
CA GLU A 644 -35.51 -17.67 -20.18
C GLU A 644 -36.86 -17.44 -19.50
N GLU A 645 -36.88 -17.32 -18.17
CA GLU A 645 -38.11 -17.12 -17.39
C GLU A 645 -38.80 -15.77 -17.68
N GLU A 646 -38.09 -14.80 -18.25
CA GLU A 646 -38.66 -13.51 -18.69
C GLU A 646 -39.53 -13.65 -19.95
N LEU A 647 -39.37 -14.72 -20.73
CA LEU A 647 -40.19 -14.99 -21.92
C LEU A 647 -41.63 -15.37 -21.56
N ASP A 648 -41.86 -15.90 -20.37
CA ASP A 648 -43.18 -16.29 -19.87
C ASP A 648 -43.94 -15.09 -19.26
N ASP A 649 -43.27 -13.96 -19.03
CA ASP A 649 -43.86 -12.72 -18.51
C ASP A 649 -44.35 -11.82 -19.66
N VAL A 650 -45.64 -11.94 -19.96
CA VAL A 650 -46.29 -11.21 -21.07
C VAL A 650 -46.18 -9.69 -20.89
N ASP A 651 -46.36 -9.19 -19.67
CA ASP A 651 -46.32 -7.76 -19.39
C ASP A 651 -44.90 -7.20 -19.58
N HIS A 652 -43.89 -7.96 -19.16
CA HIS A 652 -42.49 -7.61 -19.39
C HIS A 652 -42.11 -7.61 -20.88
N ILE A 653 -42.52 -8.62 -21.64
CA ILE A 653 -42.28 -8.73 -23.09
C ILE A 653 -42.92 -7.56 -23.85
N GLU A 654 -44.15 -7.18 -23.51
CA GLU A 654 -44.82 -6.03 -24.13
C GLU A 654 -44.10 -4.71 -23.84
N ALA A 655 -43.66 -4.50 -22.59
CA ALA A 655 -42.89 -3.31 -22.21
C ALA A 655 -41.55 -3.23 -22.96
N VAL A 656 -40.83 -4.35 -23.04
CA VAL A 656 -39.55 -4.46 -23.75
C VAL A 656 -39.72 -4.23 -25.26
N ARG A 657 -40.79 -4.75 -25.86
CA ARG A 657 -41.12 -4.53 -27.28
C ARG A 657 -41.42 -3.05 -27.56
N GLY A 658 -42.20 -2.40 -26.69
CA GLY A 658 -42.51 -0.97 -26.82
C GLY A 658 -41.25 -0.10 -26.79
N ASN A 659 -40.34 -0.34 -25.84
CA ASN A 659 -39.06 0.38 -25.79
C ASN A 659 -38.21 0.15 -27.04
N SER A 660 -38.18 -1.09 -27.55
CA SER A 660 -37.43 -1.44 -28.76
C SER A 660 -38.01 -0.80 -30.02
N GLU A 661 -39.33 -0.66 -30.12
CA GLU A 661 -40.01 0.09 -31.19
C GLU A 661 -39.61 1.56 -31.19
N GLU A 662 -39.58 2.21 -30.02
CA GLU A 662 -39.13 3.59 -29.87
C GLU A 662 -37.67 3.76 -30.29
N TRP A 663 -36.80 2.84 -29.88
CA TRP A 663 -35.39 2.83 -30.26
C TRP A 663 -35.20 2.59 -31.77
N ALA A 664 -36.04 1.77 -32.39
CA ALA A 664 -35.98 1.52 -33.84
C ALA A 664 -36.36 2.76 -34.66
N GLN A 665 -37.28 3.60 -34.17
CA GLN A 665 -37.63 4.88 -34.81
C GLN A 665 -36.46 5.88 -34.83
N MET A 666 -35.48 5.72 -33.91
CA MET A 666 -34.24 6.50 -33.93
C MET A 666 -33.34 6.15 -35.13
N ALA A 667 -33.62 5.05 -35.85
CA ALA A 667 -32.90 4.63 -37.05
C ALA A 667 -33.57 5.08 -38.36
N GLU A 668 -34.56 5.97 -38.32
CA GLU A 668 -35.13 6.59 -39.52
C GLU A 668 -34.44 7.91 -39.86
N SER A 669 -34.02 8.09 -41.11
CA SER A 669 -33.38 9.34 -41.57
C SER A 669 -34.31 10.56 -41.47
N THR A 670 -35.62 10.34 -41.45
CA THR A 670 -36.66 11.34 -41.25
C THR A 670 -36.72 11.88 -39.83
N SER A 671 -36.10 11.19 -38.86
CA SER A 671 -36.08 11.55 -37.45
C SER A 671 -34.97 12.53 -37.08
N TYR A 672 -34.24 13.11 -38.05
CA TYR A 672 -33.16 14.06 -37.79
C TYR A 672 -33.25 15.29 -38.70
N GLN A 673 -32.92 16.47 -38.16
CA GLN A 673 -32.87 17.73 -38.90
C GLN A 673 -31.54 18.43 -38.68
N ILE A 674 -31.05 19.10 -39.73
CA ILE A 674 -29.84 19.92 -39.65
C ILE A 674 -30.22 21.27 -39.04
N VAL A 675 -29.63 21.59 -37.89
CA VAL A 675 -29.78 22.88 -37.21
C VAL A 675 -28.48 23.67 -37.40
N SER A 676 -28.58 24.84 -38.02
CA SER A 676 -27.44 25.75 -38.17
C SER A 676 -27.21 26.50 -36.86
N GLY A 677 -26.18 26.13 -36.11
CA GLY A 677 -25.74 26.84 -34.90
C GLY A 677 -24.99 28.14 -35.23
N PRO A 678 -25.00 29.15 -34.33
CA PRO A 678 -24.24 30.37 -34.50
C PRO A 678 -22.78 30.14 -34.05
N ASP A 679 -21.99 29.38 -34.82
CA ASP A 679 -20.56 29.19 -34.55
C ASP A 679 -19.70 29.63 -35.76
N PRO A 680 -18.53 30.27 -35.56
CA PRO A 680 -17.75 30.87 -36.65
C PRO A 680 -17.15 29.88 -37.66
N GLU A 681 -17.21 28.57 -37.40
CA GLU A 681 -16.51 27.54 -38.17
C GLU A 681 -17.38 26.80 -39.20
N GLY A 682 -18.68 27.12 -39.33
CA GLY A 682 -19.55 26.52 -40.34
C GLY A 682 -19.94 25.06 -40.08
N MET A 683 -19.77 24.57 -38.86
CA MET A 683 -20.28 23.26 -38.42
C MET A 683 -21.82 23.31 -38.33
N SER A 684 -22.50 22.33 -38.94
CA SER A 684 -23.95 22.15 -38.85
C SER A 684 -24.26 21.02 -37.86
N GLU A 685 -25.11 21.26 -36.87
CA GLU A 685 -25.49 20.24 -35.88
C GLU A 685 -26.64 19.37 -36.42
N ILE A 686 -26.55 18.05 -36.24
CA ILE A 686 -27.65 17.11 -36.55
C ILE A 686 -28.45 16.90 -35.28
N ALA A 687 -29.64 17.50 -35.21
CA ALA A 687 -30.54 17.33 -34.07
C ALA A 687 -31.51 16.18 -34.36
N TYR A 688 -31.62 15.23 -33.42
CA TYR A 688 -32.71 14.25 -33.42
C TYR A 688 -34.03 15.00 -33.22
N VAL A 689 -34.91 14.92 -34.21
CA VAL A 689 -36.29 15.38 -34.17
C VAL A 689 -37.15 14.12 -34.14
N PRO A 690 -37.55 13.66 -32.93
CA PRO A 690 -38.31 12.43 -32.85
C PRO A 690 -39.59 12.59 -33.69
N PRO A 691 -39.96 11.57 -34.50
CA PRO A 691 -41.06 11.67 -35.45
C PRO A 691 -42.31 12.12 -34.69
N GLN A 692 -42.99 13.16 -35.18
CA GLN A 692 -44.17 13.67 -34.47
C GLN A 692 -45.18 12.55 -34.35
N PRO A 693 -45.48 12.08 -33.13
CA PRO A 693 -46.28 10.90 -32.96
C PRO A 693 -47.67 11.16 -33.51
N THR A 694 -48.07 10.35 -34.49
CA THR A 694 -49.38 10.42 -35.15
C THR A 694 -50.49 9.87 -34.27
N THR A 695 -50.14 9.07 -33.26
CA THR A 695 -51.02 8.53 -32.23
C THR A 695 -50.97 9.39 -30.96
N GLU A 696 -52.10 9.52 -30.27
CA GLU A 696 -52.16 10.24 -28.97
C GLU A 696 -51.25 9.58 -27.91
N GLU A 697 -51.05 8.26 -27.98
CA GLU A 697 -50.15 7.53 -27.08
C GLU A 697 -48.68 7.87 -27.30
N GLY A 698 -48.23 7.96 -28.57
CA GLY A 698 -46.85 8.35 -28.88
C GLY A 698 -46.54 9.80 -28.46
N LYS A 699 -47.52 10.73 -28.56
CA LYS A 699 -47.36 12.12 -28.05
C LYS A 699 -47.16 12.14 -26.55
N ARG A 700 -47.77 11.18 -25.85
CA ARG A 700 -47.60 10.99 -24.42
C ARG A 700 -46.19 10.47 -24.10
N GLN A 701 -45.72 9.45 -24.80
CA GLN A 701 -44.39 8.85 -24.61
C GLN A 701 -43.24 9.85 -24.90
N GLN A 702 -43.30 10.60 -26.01
CA GLN A 702 -42.29 11.59 -26.36
C GLN A 702 -42.21 12.73 -25.31
N LYS A 703 -43.38 13.13 -24.78
CA LYS A 703 -43.46 14.09 -23.68
C LYS A 703 -42.86 13.51 -22.38
N GLU A 704 -43.20 12.25 -22.05
CA GLU A 704 -42.66 11.55 -20.88
C GLU A 704 -41.13 11.38 -20.94
N ALA A 705 -40.55 11.06 -22.10
CA ALA A 705 -39.09 10.95 -22.28
C ALA A 705 -38.38 12.30 -22.10
N ARG A 706 -38.92 13.38 -22.68
CA ARG A 706 -38.38 14.75 -22.49
C ARG A 706 -38.49 15.21 -21.04
N ASP A 707 -39.57 14.84 -20.36
CA ASP A 707 -39.78 15.11 -18.95
C ASP A 707 -38.74 14.36 -18.09
N LYS A 708 -38.51 13.07 -18.33
CA LYS A 708 -37.48 12.26 -17.64
C LYS A 708 -36.06 12.82 -17.79
N LEU A 709 -35.65 13.20 -19.00
CA LEU A 709 -34.33 13.79 -19.22
C LEU A 709 -34.14 15.11 -18.44
N SER A 710 -35.19 15.93 -18.43
CA SER A 710 -35.18 17.19 -17.67
C SER A 710 -35.11 16.93 -16.16
N GLU A 711 -35.75 15.85 -15.67
CA GLU A 711 -35.67 15.41 -14.27
C GLU A 711 -34.26 14.95 -13.88
N TYR A 712 -33.55 14.21 -14.74
CA TYR A 712 -32.13 13.86 -14.49
C TYR A 712 -31.26 15.11 -14.35
N ASN A 713 -31.37 16.07 -15.26
CA ASN A 713 -30.57 17.29 -15.22
C ASN A 713 -30.83 18.09 -13.93
N VAL A 714 -32.10 18.25 -13.57
CA VAL A 714 -32.54 18.93 -12.36
C VAL A 714 -32.05 18.20 -11.10
N PHE A 715 -32.17 16.87 -11.08
CA PHE A 715 -31.71 16.06 -9.97
C PHE A 715 -30.22 16.21 -9.70
N PHE A 716 -29.37 16.09 -10.73
CA PHE A 716 -27.92 16.20 -10.56
C PHE A 716 -27.47 17.61 -10.20
N TRP A 717 -28.12 18.63 -10.78
CA TRP A 717 -27.89 20.01 -10.38
C TRP A 717 -28.20 20.21 -8.88
N ALA A 718 -29.34 19.73 -8.41
CA ALA A 718 -29.74 19.83 -7.00
C ALA A 718 -28.80 19.02 -6.08
N LYS A 719 -28.40 17.81 -6.50
CA LYS A 719 -27.46 16.95 -5.78
C LYS A 719 -26.10 17.61 -5.60
N ALA A 720 -25.48 18.11 -6.68
CA ALA A 720 -24.17 18.76 -6.61
C ALA A 720 -24.18 19.91 -5.60
N ARG A 721 -25.24 20.72 -5.63
CA ARG A 721 -25.43 21.82 -4.69
C ARG A 721 -25.67 21.36 -3.24
N LEU A 722 -26.43 20.28 -3.04
CA LEU A 722 -26.59 19.64 -1.72
C LEU A 722 -25.28 19.05 -1.17
N SER A 723 -24.37 18.60 -2.02
CA SER A 723 -23.04 18.10 -1.66
C SER A 723 -22.00 19.21 -1.42
N GLY A 724 -22.36 20.49 -1.60
CA GLY A 724 -21.46 21.64 -1.42
C GLY A 724 -20.62 21.97 -2.64
N GLU A 725 -20.86 21.32 -3.78
CA GLU A 725 -20.24 21.67 -5.06
C GLU A 725 -20.93 22.86 -5.71
N SER A 726 -20.22 23.57 -6.60
CA SER A 726 -20.78 24.65 -7.41
C SER A 726 -21.09 24.14 -8.82
N PRO A 727 -22.32 23.64 -9.10
CA PRO A 727 -22.69 23.21 -10.44
C PRO A 727 -22.65 24.37 -11.43
N LYS A 728 -22.59 24.07 -12.73
CA LYS A 728 -22.69 25.07 -13.81
C LYS A 728 -23.97 25.90 -13.65
N PRO A 729 -23.97 27.21 -14.00
CA PRO A 729 -25.07 28.14 -13.75
C PRO A 729 -26.28 27.95 -14.71
N ASP A 730 -26.56 26.71 -15.11
CA ASP A 730 -27.58 26.38 -16.11
C ASP A 730 -29.01 26.52 -15.57
N TYR A 731 -29.19 26.59 -14.25
CA TYR A 731 -30.48 26.76 -13.57
C TYR A 731 -30.35 27.69 -12.36
N GLU A 732 -31.38 28.50 -12.10
CA GLU A 732 -31.62 29.17 -10.82
C GLU A 732 -32.53 28.31 -9.93
N LEU A 733 -32.43 28.42 -8.59
CA LEU A 733 -33.24 27.62 -7.66
C LEU A 733 -34.75 27.74 -7.96
N GLU A 734 -35.23 28.95 -8.27
CA GLU A 734 -36.63 29.22 -8.56
C GLU A 734 -37.13 28.47 -9.81
N ASP A 735 -36.29 28.35 -10.84
CA ASP A 735 -36.62 27.63 -12.07
C ASP A 735 -36.78 26.13 -11.80
N VAL A 736 -35.88 25.57 -10.98
CA VAL A 736 -35.89 24.15 -10.61
C VAL A 736 -37.08 23.82 -9.70
N VAL A 737 -37.44 24.71 -8.78
CA VAL A 737 -38.63 24.57 -7.93
C VAL A 737 -39.91 24.61 -8.76
N ASN A 738 -40.02 25.55 -9.69
CA ASN A 738 -41.16 25.63 -10.60
C ASN A 738 -41.25 24.40 -11.52
N PHE A 739 -40.11 23.91 -12.00
CA PHE A 739 -40.01 22.68 -12.77
C PHE A 739 -40.56 21.47 -12.00
N ALA A 740 -40.17 21.31 -10.73
CA ALA A 740 -40.61 20.23 -9.86
C ALA A 740 -42.11 20.36 -9.51
N LYS A 741 -42.58 21.56 -9.13
CA LYS A 741 -44.00 21.87 -8.86
C LYS A 741 -44.93 21.43 -10.00
N ALA A 742 -44.54 21.72 -11.24
CA ALA A 742 -45.35 21.39 -12.42
C ALA A 742 -45.50 19.88 -12.67
N ARG A 743 -44.66 19.04 -12.04
CA ARG A 743 -44.56 17.60 -12.31
C ARG A 743 -44.99 16.71 -11.14
N VAL A 744 -45.38 17.29 -10.01
CA VAL A 744 -45.91 16.55 -8.86
C VAL A 744 -47.23 15.88 -9.26
N ARG A 745 -47.29 14.54 -9.18
CA ARG A 745 -48.53 13.78 -9.39
C ARG A 745 -49.12 13.34 -8.05
N HIS A 746 -50.40 12.95 -8.04
CA HIS A 746 -51.05 12.45 -6.81
C HIS A 746 -50.55 11.03 -6.44
N ASP A 747 -50.02 10.28 -7.41
CA ASP A 747 -49.46 8.95 -7.25
C ASP A 747 -47.93 8.90 -7.08
N SER A 748 -47.23 10.02 -7.26
CA SER A 748 -45.81 10.15 -6.90
C SER A 748 -45.61 9.70 -5.44
N PHE A 749 -44.67 8.77 -5.20
CA PHE A 749 -44.33 8.19 -3.89
C PHE A 749 -45.32 7.16 -3.29
N LYS A 750 -46.19 6.52 -4.08
CA LYS A 750 -47.04 5.40 -3.57
C LYS A 750 -46.25 4.14 -3.20
N VAL A 751 -45.19 3.84 -3.94
CA VAL A 751 -44.26 2.71 -3.76
C VAL A 751 -42.87 3.18 -4.20
N LEU A 752 -41.82 2.66 -3.56
CA LEU A 752 -40.45 2.94 -3.96
C LEU A 752 -40.23 2.46 -5.41
N GLU A 753 -39.77 3.35 -6.27
CA GLU A 753 -39.45 3.00 -7.66
C GLU A 753 -38.24 2.06 -7.73
N ARG A 754 -38.20 1.22 -8.78
CA ARG A 754 -37.13 0.24 -8.98
C ARG A 754 -35.77 0.93 -9.09
N ALA A 755 -34.71 0.24 -8.70
CA ALA A 755 -33.36 0.77 -8.81
C ALA A 755 -33.03 1.13 -10.28
N GLY A 756 -32.63 2.39 -10.52
CA GLY A 756 -32.38 2.93 -11.86
C GLY A 756 -33.59 3.56 -12.57
N GLU A 757 -34.82 3.30 -12.13
CA GLU A 757 -36.05 3.91 -12.66
C GLU A 757 -36.54 5.10 -11.81
N GLY A 758 -36.06 5.20 -10.56
CA GLY A 758 -36.48 6.17 -9.53
C GLY A 758 -36.13 7.65 -9.71
N VAL A 759 -35.71 8.09 -10.90
CA VAL A 759 -35.21 9.47 -11.10
C VAL A 759 -36.27 10.52 -10.79
N HIS A 760 -37.54 10.25 -11.11
CA HIS A 760 -38.62 11.20 -10.87
C HIS A 760 -38.76 11.47 -9.36
N GLN A 761 -38.80 10.40 -8.56
CA GLN A 761 -38.84 10.50 -7.09
C GLN A 761 -37.60 11.18 -6.54
N ALA A 762 -36.42 10.81 -7.03
CA ALA A 762 -35.14 11.38 -6.60
C ALA A 762 -35.05 12.89 -6.92
N ALA A 763 -35.43 13.31 -8.14
CA ALA A 763 -35.44 14.70 -8.58
C ALA A 763 -36.36 15.56 -7.70
N LEU A 764 -37.61 15.14 -7.53
CA LEU A 764 -38.57 15.85 -6.67
C LEU A 764 -38.05 15.96 -5.22
N SER A 765 -37.47 14.88 -4.70
CA SER A 765 -36.97 14.83 -3.32
C SER A 765 -35.72 15.69 -3.12
N ALA A 766 -34.76 15.65 -4.06
CA ALA A 766 -33.55 16.46 -4.01
C ALA A 766 -33.85 17.96 -4.12
N VAL A 767 -34.77 18.35 -5.01
CA VAL A 767 -35.20 19.75 -5.15
C VAL A 767 -35.95 20.20 -3.91
N ALA A 768 -36.85 19.39 -3.37
CA ALA A 768 -37.55 19.70 -2.12
C ALA A 768 -36.56 19.86 -0.96
N ALA A 769 -35.57 18.97 -0.84
CA ALA A 769 -34.51 19.06 0.16
C ALA A 769 -33.67 20.33 0.03
N LEU A 770 -33.26 20.68 -1.19
CA LEU A 770 -32.49 21.89 -1.46
C LEU A 770 -33.31 23.15 -1.14
N THR A 771 -34.59 23.17 -1.53
CA THR A 771 -35.51 24.28 -1.25
C THR A 771 -35.67 24.47 0.26
N GLN A 772 -35.79 23.38 1.02
CA GLN A 772 -35.87 23.41 2.47
C GLN A 772 -34.58 23.93 3.11
N ARG A 773 -33.41 23.62 2.54
CA ARG A 773 -32.11 24.08 3.04
C ARG A 773 -31.88 25.58 2.79
N GLU A 774 -32.17 26.06 1.58
CA GLU A 774 -31.83 27.41 1.12
C GLU A 774 -32.92 28.46 1.42
N CYS A 775 -34.19 28.06 1.57
CA CYS A 775 -35.30 28.99 1.85
C CYS A 775 -35.76 28.92 3.32
N GLU A 776 -36.05 30.08 3.94
CA GLU A 776 -36.44 30.15 5.36
C GLU A 776 -37.96 30.22 5.60
N THR A 777 -38.72 30.96 4.77
CA THR A 777 -40.19 31.09 4.88
C THR A 777 -40.84 31.35 3.52
N GLY A 778 -42.06 30.85 3.28
CA GLY A 778 -42.86 31.15 2.08
C GLY A 778 -43.51 29.92 1.42
N GLU A 779 -44.26 30.15 0.35
CA GLU A 779 -45.01 29.12 -0.40
C GLU A 779 -44.10 28.00 -0.95
N GLN A 780 -42.82 28.29 -1.19
CA GLN A 780 -41.84 27.30 -1.65
C GLN A 780 -41.48 26.26 -0.57
N ILE A 781 -41.42 26.66 0.72
CA ILE A 781 -41.11 25.73 1.81
C ILE A 781 -42.31 24.83 2.13
N GLU A 782 -43.53 25.38 2.06
CA GLU A 782 -44.77 24.60 2.21
C GLU A 782 -44.88 23.53 1.13
N TRP A 783 -44.53 23.89 -0.11
CA TRP A 783 -44.44 22.93 -1.20
C TRP A 783 -43.37 21.86 -0.95
N ALA A 784 -42.16 22.25 -0.53
CA ALA A 784 -41.08 21.30 -0.27
C ALA A 784 -41.50 20.24 0.77
N TRP A 785 -42.08 20.66 1.89
CA TRP A 785 -42.62 19.74 2.90
C TRP A 785 -43.78 18.89 2.38
N SER A 786 -44.65 19.43 1.50
CA SER A 786 -45.70 18.64 0.86
C SER A 786 -45.20 17.46 0.01
N ILE A 787 -43.94 17.50 -0.42
CA ILE A 787 -43.25 16.42 -1.13
C ILE A 787 -42.52 15.50 -0.16
N LEU A 788 -41.70 16.07 0.72
CA LEU A 788 -40.92 15.31 1.70
C LEU A 788 -41.81 14.46 2.63
N ASP A 789 -42.99 14.97 3.01
CA ASP A 789 -43.96 14.24 3.83
C ASP A 789 -44.61 13.05 3.12
N ARG A 790 -44.53 12.96 1.78
CA ARG A 790 -45.01 11.79 1.03
C ARG A 790 -44.00 10.64 1.00
N ILE A 791 -42.73 10.95 1.26
CA ILE A 791 -41.64 9.96 1.33
C ILE A 791 -41.71 9.17 2.65
N ASP A 792 -42.28 9.78 3.70
CA ASP A 792 -42.52 9.15 4.99
C ASP A 792 -43.40 7.90 4.86
N GLY A 793 -42.80 6.73 5.06
CA GLY A 793 -43.52 5.46 5.00
C GLY A 793 -43.81 4.96 3.60
N ILE A 794 -43.06 5.42 2.58
CA ILE A 794 -43.07 4.82 1.25
C ILE A 794 -42.78 3.31 1.36
N PRO A 795 -43.69 2.42 0.92
CA PRO A 795 -43.46 0.99 1.01
C PRO A 795 -42.39 0.54 0.00
N PRO A 796 -41.56 -0.46 0.35
CA PRO A 796 -40.57 -1.01 -0.57
C PRO A 796 -41.25 -1.63 -1.79
N ASN A 797 -40.53 -1.71 -2.91
CA ASN A 797 -41.05 -2.33 -4.11
C ASN A 797 -41.26 -3.85 -3.91
N PRO A 798 -42.46 -4.41 -4.12
CA PRO A 798 -42.73 -5.82 -3.88
C PRO A 798 -42.03 -6.78 -4.86
N THR A 799 -41.53 -6.30 -6.00
CA THR A 799 -40.88 -7.13 -7.04
C THR A 799 -39.35 -7.13 -6.99
N GLU A 800 -38.74 -6.27 -6.15
CA GLU A 800 -37.28 -6.20 -5.97
C GLU A 800 -36.89 -6.43 -4.52
N ARG A 801 -35.89 -7.29 -4.31
CA ARG A 801 -35.13 -7.24 -3.05
C ARG A 801 -34.26 -5.99 -3.07
N SER A 802 -34.20 -5.29 -1.94
CA SER A 802 -33.21 -4.23 -1.73
C SER A 802 -31.81 -4.86 -1.77
N TYR A 803 -31.18 -4.84 -2.94
CA TYR A 803 -29.78 -5.17 -3.10
C TYR A 803 -28.98 -3.87 -3.22
N GLY A 804 -28.08 -3.65 -2.26
CA GLY A 804 -27.04 -2.61 -2.34
C GLY A 804 -27.53 -1.15 -2.27
N ASN A 805 -26.56 -0.26 -2.22
CA ASN A 805 -26.70 1.18 -2.12
C ASN A 805 -27.44 1.75 -3.35
N ASN A 806 -28.74 2.05 -3.22
CA ASN A 806 -29.53 2.69 -4.28
C ASN A 806 -29.46 4.21 -4.11
N MET A 807 -28.51 4.83 -4.81
CA MET A 807 -28.26 6.28 -4.72
C MET A 807 -29.44 7.15 -5.21
N MET A 808 -30.41 6.58 -5.91
CA MET A 808 -31.64 7.26 -6.36
C MET A 808 -32.80 7.11 -5.36
N ASP A 809 -32.56 6.50 -4.19
CA ASP A 809 -33.61 6.37 -3.19
C ASP A 809 -33.98 7.75 -2.62
N PRO A 810 -35.25 8.18 -2.74
CA PRO A 810 -35.72 9.49 -2.27
C PRO A 810 -35.50 9.71 -0.77
N ARG A 811 -35.38 8.63 0.02
CA ARG A 811 -35.16 8.69 1.47
C ARG A 811 -33.83 9.34 1.85
N HIS A 812 -32.79 9.25 1.00
CA HIS A 812 -31.52 9.96 1.25
C HIS A 812 -31.72 11.49 1.38
N TYR A 813 -32.54 12.06 0.51
CA TYR A 813 -32.81 13.51 0.46
C TYR A 813 -33.76 13.94 1.59
N LEU A 814 -34.71 13.08 1.95
CA LEU A 814 -35.52 13.27 3.15
C LEU A 814 -34.64 13.32 4.41
N ILE A 815 -33.73 12.34 4.58
CA ILE A 815 -32.82 12.29 5.73
C ILE A 815 -31.94 13.54 5.77
N ALA A 816 -31.40 13.98 4.63
CA ALA A 816 -30.62 15.21 4.54
C ALA A 816 -31.41 16.44 5.04
N SER A 817 -32.67 16.59 4.62
CA SER A 817 -33.56 17.70 5.02
C SER A 817 -33.91 17.67 6.50
N LEU A 818 -34.30 16.49 7.02
CA LEU A 818 -34.64 16.31 8.43
C LEU A 818 -33.41 16.56 9.32
N GLY A 819 -32.23 16.10 8.89
CA GLY A 819 -30.96 16.35 9.57
C GLY A 819 -30.61 17.85 9.60
N ASP A 820 -30.75 18.56 8.48
CA ASP A 820 -30.56 20.02 8.42
C ASP A 820 -31.52 20.76 9.35
N LEU A 821 -32.77 20.32 9.43
CA LEU A 821 -33.76 20.91 10.31
C LEU A 821 -33.42 20.68 11.79
N LEU A 822 -33.03 19.46 12.17
CA LEU A 822 -32.63 19.15 13.55
C LEU A 822 -31.36 19.89 13.99
N ARG A 823 -30.46 20.20 13.07
CA ARG A 823 -29.29 21.06 13.36
C ARG A 823 -29.67 22.50 13.66
N LYS A 824 -30.84 22.97 13.21
CA LYS A 824 -31.31 24.35 13.42
C LYS A 824 -32.29 24.49 14.59
N LYS A 825 -33.10 23.46 14.87
CA LYS A 825 -34.12 23.50 15.93
C LYS A 825 -34.36 22.11 16.54
N SER A 826 -34.70 22.09 17.82
CA SER A 826 -35.18 20.89 18.51
C SER A 826 -36.64 20.64 18.15
N ASP A 827 -36.93 19.53 17.47
CA ASP A 827 -38.28 19.17 17.01
C ASP A 827 -38.50 17.66 17.11
N ASP A 828 -39.35 17.25 18.07
CA ASP A 828 -39.66 15.85 18.36
C ASP A 828 -40.18 15.12 17.12
N ASN A 829 -41.04 15.76 16.32
CA ASN A 829 -41.64 15.12 15.15
C ASN A 829 -40.58 14.77 14.10
N THR A 830 -39.62 15.66 13.87
CA THR A 830 -38.49 15.44 12.96
C THR A 830 -37.58 14.32 13.46
N ALA A 831 -37.29 14.29 14.76
CA ALA A 831 -36.52 13.21 15.37
C ALA A 831 -37.23 11.84 15.31
N GLU A 832 -38.55 11.79 15.54
CA GLU A 832 -39.34 10.56 15.39
C GLU A 832 -39.29 10.02 13.96
N ARG A 833 -39.36 10.89 12.94
CA ARG A 833 -39.25 10.50 11.52
C ARG A 833 -37.89 9.89 11.21
N LEU A 834 -36.80 10.50 11.66
CA LEU A 834 -35.45 9.96 11.49
C LEU A 834 -35.25 8.63 12.24
N LEU A 835 -35.80 8.47 13.45
CA LEU A 835 -35.74 7.21 14.19
C LEU A 835 -36.47 6.08 13.45
N LYS A 836 -37.58 6.37 12.74
CA LYS A 836 -38.26 5.39 11.86
C LYS A 836 -37.35 4.96 10.71
N LEU A 837 -36.70 5.93 10.05
CA LEU A 837 -35.77 5.66 8.93
C LEU A 837 -34.51 4.92 9.39
N ALA A 838 -34.05 5.16 10.61
CA ALA A 838 -32.95 4.42 11.23
C ALA A 838 -33.26 2.93 11.42
N CYS A 839 -34.54 2.55 11.55
CA CYS A 839 -35.03 1.18 11.57
C CYS A 839 -35.39 0.59 10.18
N ALA A 840 -35.14 1.31 9.09
CA ALA A 840 -35.48 0.86 7.74
C ALA A 840 -34.51 -0.19 7.18
N ASP A 841 -34.97 -0.92 6.18
CA ASP A 841 -34.19 -1.72 5.23
C ASP A 841 -34.18 -0.92 3.91
N PRO A 842 -33.02 -0.54 3.28
CA PRO A 842 -31.65 -1.06 3.39
C PRO A 842 -30.68 -0.35 4.36
N GLU A 843 -29.49 -0.93 4.52
CA GLU A 843 -28.46 -0.58 5.52
C GLU A 843 -27.90 0.85 5.40
N ASP A 844 -27.83 1.39 4.18
CA ASP A 844 -27.36 2.74 3.84
C ASP A 844 -28.31 3.83 4.37
N ILE A 845 -29.61 3.65 4.17
CA ILE A 845 -30.66 4.53 4.72
C ILE A 845 -30.61 4.54 6.24
N SER A 846 -30.44 3.37 6.85
CA SER A 846 -30.31 3.24 8.30
C SER A 846 -29.09 4.00 8.82
N GLU A 847 -27.91 3.79 8.22
CA GLU A 847 -26.68 4.48 8.64
C GLU A 847 -26.78 6.01 8.49
N MET A 848 -27.29 6.49 7.35
CA MET A 848 -27.45 7.93 7.11
C MET A 848 -28.42 8.57 8.09
N ALA A 849 -29.52 7.90 8.45
CA ALA A 849 -30.49 8.41 9.42
C ALA A 849 -29.91 8.50 10.84
N PHE A 850 -29.14 7.49 11.27
CA PHE A 850 -28.40 7.55 12.53
C PHE A 850 -27.39 8.70 12.55
N LEU A 851 -26.62 8.86 11.47
CA LEU A 851 -25.66 9.94 11.34
C LEU A 851 -26.33 11.33 11.42
N ALA A 852 -27.49 11.52 10.78
CA ALA A 852 -28.26 12.75 10.88
C ALA A 852 -28.71 13.06 12.32
N LEU A 853 -29.16 12.06 13.08
CA LEU A 853 -29.54 12.20 14.49
C LEU A 853 -28.34 12.53 15.38
N PHE A 854 -27.19 11.89 15.16
CA PHE A 854 -25.98 12.14 15.96
C PHE A 854 -25.35 13.50 15.65
N ASN A 855 -25.36 13.95 14.40
CA ASN A 855 -24.89 15.28 14.02
C ASN A 855 -25.73 16.44 14.61
N ALA A 856 -26.93 16.14 15.12
CA ALA A 856 -27.77 17.12 15.80
C ALA A 856 -27.59 17.12 17.33
N ALA A 857 -26.59 16.41 17.88
CA ALA A 857 -26.44 16.23 19.32
C ALA A 857 -26.31 17.54 20.11
N GLU A 858 -25.63 18.56 19.58
CA GLU A 858 -25.51 19.87 20.26
C GLU A 858 -26.85 20.61 20.34
N GLN A 859 -27.62 20.59 19.25
CA GLN A 859 -28.91 21.29 19.15
C GLN A 859 -30.06 20.51 19.80
N PHE A 860 -30.01 19.18 19.74
CA PHE A 860 -31.04 18.32 20.31
C PHE A 860 -30.46 17.03 20.93
N PRO A 861 -29.81 17.12 22.11
CA PRO A 861 -29.16 15.99 22.77
C PRO A 861 -30.07 14.77 22.99
N LYS A 862 -31.37 15.02 23.22
CA LYS A 862 -32.38 13.98 23.46
C LYS A 862 -32.64 13.09 22.24
N ALA A 863 -32.63 13.66 21.04
CA ALA A 863 -32.77 12.90 19.80
C ALA A 863 -31.54 12.00 19.57
N ALA A 864 -30.34 12.55 19.76
CA ALA A 864 -29.09 11.80 19.65
C ALA A 864 -29.01 10.67 20.70
N TRP A 865 -29.41 10.94 21.96
CA TRP A 865 -29.44 9.91 23.01
C TRP A 865 -30.44 8.78 22.70
N SER A 866 -31.65 9.14 22.27
CA SER A 866 -32.68 8.18 21.83
C SER A 866 -32.18 7.31 20.67
N ALA A 867 -31.46 7.91 19.72
CA ALA A 867 -30.85 7.20 18.59
C ALA A 867 -29.75 6.23 19.05
N GLY A 868 -28.89 6.65 19.99
CA GLY A 868 -27.86 5.77 20.58
C GLY A 868 -28.50 4.55 21.24
N ARG A 869 -29.54 4.76 22.05
CA ARG A 869 -30.26 3.65 22.71
C ARG A 869 -30.94 2.73 21.71
N LEU A 870 -31.51 3.27 20.63
CA LEU A 870 -32.10 2.47 19.56
C LEU A 870 -31.04 1.61 18.87
N ALA A 871 -29.91 2.20 18.48
CA ALA A 871 -28.79 1.48 17.86
C ALA A 871 -28.29 0.34 18.75
N SER A 872 -28.12 0.59 20.06
CA SER A 872 -27.74 -0.42 21.03
C SER A 872 -28.76 -1.55 21.17
N LYS A 873 -30.06 -1.23 21.16
CA LYS A 873 -31.12 -2.25 21.18
C LYS A 873 -31.13 -3.10 19.92
N LEU A 874 -31.03 -2.47 18.74
CA LEU A 874 -30.98 -3.17 17.45
C LEU A 874 -29.77 -4.10 17.37
N ALA A 875 -28.61 -3.65 17.87
CA ALA A 875 -27.42 -4.49 17.97
C ALA A 875 -27.61 -5.66 18.94
N SER A 876 -28.40 -5.53 20.00
CA SER A 876 -28.70 -6.64 20.92
C SER A 876 -29.80 -7.61 20.43
N LEU A 877 -30.36 -7.42 19.23
CA LEU A 877 -31.38 -8.32 18.66
C LEU A 877 -30.75 -9.58 18.03
N PRO A 878 -31.47 -10.73 17.98
CA PRO A 878 -30.94 -12.00 17.48
C PRO A 878 -30.48 -11.90 16.02
N GLY A 879 -29.22 -12.22 15.71
CA GLY A 879 -28.61 -12.04 14.38
C GLY A 879 -29.32 -12.71 13.19
N LEU A 880 -29.12 -12.15 12.00
CA LEU A 880 -29.78 -12.54 10.73
C LEU A 880 -29.52 -13.99 10.28
N GLY A 881 -28.46 -14.64 10.75
CA GLY A 881 -28.01 -15.95 10.28
C GLY A 881 -28.99 -17.11 10.49
N ARG A 882 -29.86 -17.05 11.51
CA ARG A 882 -31.00 -17.99 11.67
C ARG A 882 -32.31 -17.44 11.08
N ALA A 883 -32.50 -16.13 11.09
CA ALA A 883 -33.70 -15.47 10.56
C ALA A 883 -33.86 -15.59 9.04
N HIS A 884 -32.76 -15.77 8.30
CA HIS A 884 -32.80 -16.00 6.86
C HIS A 884 -33.51 -17.31 6.46
N PHE A 885 -33.52 -18.31 7.34
CA PHE A 885 -34.07 -19.64 7.07
C PHE A 885 -35.36 -19.94 7.85
N ASP A 886 -35.71 -19.12 8.84
CA ASP A 886 -36.88 -19.28 9.68
C ASP A 886 -37.75 -18.02 9.67
N LYS A 887 -38.92 -18.13 9.02
CA LYS A 887 -39.94 -17.07 8.95
C LYS A 887 -40.40 -16.61 10.34
N ILE A 888 -40.40 -17.50 11.33
CA ILE A 888 -40.79 -17.19 12.70
C ILE A 888 -39.71 -16.34 13.37
N ALA A 889 -38.43 -16.68 13.18
CA ALA A 889 -37.31 -15.90 13.69
C ALA A 889 -37.20 -14.52 13.02
N ALA A 890 -37.45 -14.42 11.71
CA ALA A 890 -37.50 -13.14 10.99
C ALA A 890 -38.63 -12.23 11.51
N ALA A 891 -39.86 -12.76 11.63
CA ALA A 891 -40.98 -12.01 12.18
C ALA A 891 -40.77 -11.60 13.65
N ALA A 892 -40.13 -12.46 14.44
CA ALA A 892 -39.78 -12.14 15.83
C ALA A 892 -38.75 -11.00 15.93
N ARG A 893 -37.73 -10.99 15.06
CA ARG A 893 -36.75 -9.89 14.99
C ARG A 893 -37.41 -8.58 14.55
N GLU A 894 -38.29 -8.62 13.55
CA GLU A 894 -39.03 -7.44 13.08
C GLU A 894 -39.92 -6.85 14.20
N ASN A 895 -40.62 -7.71 14.95
CA ASN A 895 -41.42 -7.27 16.09
C ASN A 895 -40.54 -6.65 17.19
N ALA A 896 -39.41 -7.26 17.52
CA ALA A 896 -38.48 -6.71 18.52
C ALA A 896 -37.86 -5.37 18.07
N ALA A 897 -37.58 -5.19 16.77
CA ALA A 897 -37.14 -3.92 16.22
C ALA A 897 -38.22 -2.83 16.32
N ARG A 898 -39.49 -3.17 16.07
CA ARG A 898 -40.63 -2.26 16.30
C ARG A 898 -40.78 -1.89 17.77
N GLU A 899 -40.61 -2.83 18.69
CA GLU A 899 -40.63 -2.56 20.13
C GLU A 899 -39.49 -1.61 20.54
N ALA A 900 -38.28 -1.83 20.03
CA ALA A 900 -37.14 -0.94 20.26
C ALA A 900 -37.39 0.49 19.75
N LEU A 901 -38.04 0.63 18.58
CA LEU A 901 -38.43 1.92 18.02
C LEU A 901 -39.49 2.63 18.88
N VAL A 902 -40.50 1.91 19.36
CA VAL A 902 -41.52 2.48 20.26
C VAL A 902 -40.88 2.95 21.57
N ASP A 903 -39.92 2.20 22.10
CA ASP A 903 -39.18 2.62 23.29
C ASP A 903 -38.33 3.87 23.03
N ALA A 904 -37.76 4.02 21.83
CA ALA A 904 -37.03 5.24 21.44
C ALA A 904 -37.96 6.46 21.36
N PHE A 905 -39.21 6.31 20.89
CA PHE A 905 -40.20 7.40 20.93
C PHE A 905 -40.60 7.78 22.35
N ARG A 906 -40.74 6.80 23.25
CA ARG A 906 -40.99 7.11 24.68
C ARG A 906 -39.81 7.85 25.27
N GLU A 907 -38.59 7.42 24.97
CA GLU A 907 -37.39 8.11 25.43
C GLU A 907 -37.38 9.56 24.98
N LEU A 908 -37.63 9.83 23.69
CA LEU A 908 -37.63 11.18 23.15
C LEU A 908 -38.56 12.14 23.91
N LYS A 909 -39.70 11.64 24.40
CA LYS A 909 -40.71 12.40 25.15
C LYS A 909 -40.50 12.44 26.66
N ASN A 910 -39.51 11.72 27.18
CA ASN A 910 -39.20 11.71 28.60
C ASN A 910 -38.37 12.93 29.00
N ASP A 911 -38.71 13.56 30.12
CA ASP A 911 -37.95 14.71 30.66
C ASP A 911 -36.53 14.33 31.12
N ASP A 912 -36.28 13.06 31.47
CA ASP A 912 -35.00 12.56 31.95
C ASP A 912 -34.41 11.47 31.03
N PHE A 913 -33.10 11.27 31.10
CA PHE A 913 -32.36 10.33 30.25
C PHE A 913 -32.35 8.92 30.83
N SER A 914 -32.91 7.96 30.10
CA SER A 914 -32.86 6.57 30.53
C SER A 914 -31.51 5.92 30.21
N THR A 915 -31.16 4.89 30.96
CA THR A 915 -29.98 4.05 30.69
C THR A 915 -30.08 3.32 29.35
N PHE A 916 -28.93 3.02 28.76
CA PHE A 916 -28.82 2.07 27.65
C PHE A 916 -29.30 0.68 28.07
N SER A 917 -29.70 -0.13 27.10
CA SER A 917 -29.98 -1.54 27.34
C SER A 917 -28.69 -2.30 27.64
N ASP A 918 -28.77 -3.22 28.60
CA ASP A 918 -27.62 -4.03 28.97
C ASP A 918 -27.09 -4.82 27.78
N VAL A 919 -25.76 -4.90 27.67
CA VAL A 919 -25.10 -5.71 26.66
C VAL A 919 -25.37 -7.19 26.98
N PRO A 920 -25.90 -7.99 26.02
CA PRO A 920 -26.20 -9.40 26.29
C PRO A 920 -24.92 -10.15 26.66
N PRO A 921 -25.00 -11.16 27.55
CA PRO A 921 -23.83 -11.91 27.98
C PRO A 921 -23.18 -12.62 26.79
N ALA A 922 -21.86 -12.52 26.66
CA ALA A 922 -21.12 -13.18 25.58
C ALA A 922 -21.32 -14.72 25.54
N TRP A 923 -21.57 -15.29 26.72
CA TRP A 923 -21.64 -16.74 26.96
C TRP A 923 -22.75 -17.09 27.93
N VAL A 924 -23.44 -18.20 27.67
CA VAL A 924 -24.42 -18.79 28.58
C VAL A 924 -24.13 -20.28 28.77
N TYR A 925 -24.25 -20.76 29.99
CA TYR A 925 -24.15 -22.17 30.30
C TYR A 925 -25.53 -22.82 30.17
N ALA A 926 -25.73 -23.63 29.13
CA ALA A 926 -27.06 -24.16 28.79
C ALA A 926 -27.00 -25.60 28.27
N GLU A 927 -28.13 -26.30 28.32
CA GLU A 927 -28.32 -27.61 27.70
C GLU A 927 -28.50 -27.43 26.20
N ASP A 928 -27.66 -28.08 25.41
CA ASP A 928 -27.72 -28.08 23.95
C ASP A 928 -28.15 -29.47 23.43
N GLU A 929 -28.86 -29.50 22.31
CA GLU A 929 -29.15 -30.73 21.58
C GLU A 929 -27.95 -31.03 20.67
N ASP A 930 -27.27 -32.15 20.88
CA ASP A 930 -26.09 -32.52 20.10
C ASP A 930 -26.47 -32.70 18.62
N PRO A 931 -26.02 -31.84 17.69
CA PRO A 931 -26.42 -31.94 16.28
C PRO A 931 -25.88 -33.20 15.60
N LEU A 932 -24.83 -33.81 16.17
CA LEU A 932 -24.13 -34.96 15.60
C LEU A 932 -24.72 -36.31 16.02
N PHE A 933 -25.54 -36.34 17.07
CA PHE A 933 -26.19 -37.55 17.54
C PHE A 933 -27.67 -37.31 17.78
N SER A 934 -28.53 -37.94 16.97
CA SER A 934 -29.99 -38.04 17.21
C SER A 934 -30.32 -38.93 18.44
N SER A 935 -29.49 -38.91 19.47
CA SER A 935 -29.69 -39.62 20.73
C SER A 935 -29.92 -38.60 21.83
N GLN A 936 -30.98 -38.80 22.62
CA GLN A 936 -31.46 -37.99 23.74
C GLN A 936 -30.41 -37.83 24.87
N LYS A 937 -29.30 -37.14 24.62
CA LYS A 937 -28.36 -36.70 25.65
C LYS A 937 -28.17 -35.19 25.55
N HIS A 938 -28.88 -34.48 26.42
CA HIS A 938 -28.61 -33.07 26.67
C HIS A 938 -27.22 -32.95 27.32
N VAL A 939 -26.30 -32.30 26.63
CA VAL A 939 -24.97 -31.99 27.18
C VAL A 939 -24.98 -30.53 27.61
N ARG A 940 -24.69 -30.28 28.89
CA ARG A 940 -24.50 -28.92 29.40
C ARG A 940 -23.11 -28.45 29.00
N ARG A 941 -23.05 -27.36 28.24
CA ARG A 941 -21.79 -26.72 27.86
C ARG A 941 -21.97 -25.20 27.78
N TRP A 942 -20.86 -24.48 27.88
CA TRP A 942 -20.83 -23.07 27.54
C TRP A 942 -21.07 -22.91 26.04
N GLN A 943 -22.01 -22.05 25.68
CA GLN A 943 -22.35 -21.73 24.31
C GLN A 943 -22.70 -20.25 24.16
N HIS A 944 -22.64 -19.72 22.95
CA HIS A 944 -23.14 -18.38 22.69
C HIS A 944 -24.67 -18.35 22.90
N PRO A 945 -25.21 -17.25 23.43
CA PRO A 945 -26.66 -17.11 23.58
C PRO A 945 -27.37 -17.22 22.24
N LYS A 946 -28.65 -17.61 22.25
CA LYS A 946 -29.49 -17.59 21.04
C LYS A 946 -29.66 -16.16 20.48
N ASN A 947 -29.58 -15.16 21.37
CA ASN A 947 -29.69 -13.73 21.05
C ASN A 947 -28.30 -13.09 21.18
N GLN A 948 -27.43 -13.31 20.20
CA GLN A 948 -26.09 -12.71 20.19
C GLN A 948 -26.16 -11.24 19.79
N PHE A 949 -25.18 -10.47 20.25
CA PHE A 949 -24.97 -9.10 19.77
C PHE A 949 -24.56 -9.11 18.29
N ASP A 950 -25.22 -8.27 17.50
CA ASP A 950 -25.02 -8.06 16.07
C ASP A 950 -23.89 -7.04 15.85
N TRP A 951 -22.68 -7.57 15.70
CA TRP A 951 -21.47 -6.79 15.47
C TRP A 951 -21.49 -5.99 14.17
N GLY A 952 -22.31 -6.38 13.18
CA GLY A 952 -22.45 -5.67 11.91
C GLY A 952 -23.10 -4.30 12.10
N ILE A 953 -24.19 -4.26 12.87
CA ILE A 953 -24.86 -3.01 13.28
C ILE A 953 -23.91 -2.13 14.11
N GLY A 954 -23.21 -2.74 15.07
CA GLY A 954 -22.23 -2.04 15.90
C GLY A 954 -21.13 -1.37 15.07
N LYS A 955 -20.53 -2.11 14.13
CA LYS A 955 -19.46 -1.62 13.23
C LYS A 955 -19.96 -0.42 12.42
N ARG A 956 -21.16 -0.54 11.85
CA ARG A 956 -21.70 0.46 10.93
C ARG A 956 -22.09 1.76 11.65
N ILE A 957 -22.74 1.67 12.81
CA ILE A 957 -23.40 2.82 13.44
C ILE A 957 -22.59 3.41 14.59
N PHE A 958 -21.96 2.60 15.44
CA PHE A 958 -21.44 3.11 16.72
C PHE A 958 -20.29 4.09 16.53
N LYS A 959 -19.52 3.97 15.43
CA LYS A 959 -18.47 4.93 15.04
C LYS A 959 -18.95 6.39 14.99
N HIS A 960 -20.25 6.60 14.74
CA HIS A 960 -20.90 7.91 14.62
C HIS A 960 -21.47 8.46 15.93
N PHE A 961 -21.34 7.77 17.07
CA PHE A 961 -21.87 8.27 18.34
C PHE A 961 -21.26 9.64 18.70
N PRO A 962 -22.03 10.61 19.23
CA PRO A 962 -21.53 11.95 19.59
C PRO A 962 -20.91 11.96 20.99
N VAL A 963 -19.80 11.23 21.15
CA VAL A 963 -19.14 11.00 22.44
C VAL A 963 -18.75 12.32 23.12
N GLU A 964 -18.15 13.26 22.40
CA GLU A 964 -17.66 14.53 22.96
C GLU A 964 -18.82 15.34 23.55
N THR A 965 -19.96 15.42 22.85
CA THR A 965 -21.16 16.10 23.34
C THR A 965 -21.74 15.41 24.57
N TRP A 966 -21.78 14.08 24.61
CA TRP A 966 -22.28 13.34 25.78
C TRP A 966 -21.37 13.47 26.99
N MET A 967 -20.05 13.55 26.79
CA MET A 967 -19.09 13.67 27.88
C MET A 967 -19.07 15.06 28.53
N GLN A 968 -19.53 16.11 27.83
CA GLN A 968 -19.64 17.47 28.36
C GLN A 968 -20.80 17.67 29.35
N ASP A 969 -21.78 16.76 29.39
CA ASP A 969 -22.91 16.80 30.32
C ASP A 969 -22.72 15.76 31.43
N ASP A 970 -22.69 16.19 32.70
CA ASP A 970 -22.43 15.32 33.87
C ASP A 970 -23.39 14.13 33.98
N ARG A 971 -24.64 14.27 33.54
CA ARG A 971 -25.63 13.18 33.62
C ARG A 971 -25.42 12.20 32.48
N LEU A 972 -25.29 12.70 31.25
CA LEU A 972 -25.08 11.85 30.08
C LEU A 972 -23.74 11.12 30.14
N SER A 973 -22.69 11.78 30.63
CA SER A 973 -21.36 11.21 30.78
C SER A 973 -21.39 9.98 31.69
N SER A 974 -22.04 10.07 32.85
CA SER A 974 -22.17 8.95 33.78
C SER A 974 -22.89 7.72 33.16
N LEU A 975 -23.97 7.96 32.41
CA LEU A 975 -24.74 6.92 31.74
C LEU A 975 -23.99 6.29 30.56
N ALA A 976 -23.31 7.11 29.76
CA ALA A 976 -22.55 6.67 28.60
C ALA A 976 -21.29 5.90 29.03
N LEU A 977 -20.56 6.37 30.05
CA LEU A 977 -19.42 5.65 30.62
C LEU A 977 -19.83 4.29 31.19
N ALA A 978 -20.99 4.19 31.85
CA ALA A 978 -21.54 2.93 32.30
C ALA A 978 -21.76 1.95 31.13
N TYR A 979 -22.37 2.42 30.04
CA TYR A 979 -22.62 1.60 28.86
C TYR A 979 -21.35 1.20 28.11
N PHE A 980 -20.42 2.14 27.86
CA PHE A 980 -19.13 1.83 27.24
C PHE A 980 -18.30 0.86 28.08
N GLY A 981 -18.38 0.97 29.42
CA GLY A 981 -17.80 -0.01 30.33
C GLY A 981 -18.41 -1.41 30.17
N GLN A 982 -19.74 -1.51 30.06
CA GLN A 982 -20.40 -2.79 29.79
C GLN A 982 -19.99 -3.37 28.42
N LEU A 983 -19.89 -2.55 27.38
CA LEU A 983 -19.42 -2.99 26.06
C LEU A 983 -17.98 -3.51 26.13
N ALA A 984 -17.10 -2.82 26.85
CA ALA A 984 -15.71 -3.24 27.02
C ALA A 984 -15.62 -4.57 27.78
N ILE A 985 -16.37 -4.72 28.88
CA ILE A 985 -16.46 -5.97 29.65
C ILE A 985 -17.03 -7.11 28.81
N GLY A 986 -18.14 -6.87 28.10
CA GLY A 986 -18.78 -7.86 27.23
C GLY A 986 -17.87 -8.31 26.09
N MET A 987 -17.10 -7.37 25.53
CA MET A 987 -16.09 -7.68 24.53
C MET A 987 -14.94 -8.48 25.13
N LYS A 988 -14.38 -8.08 26.27
CA LYS A 988 -13.35 -8.84 27.00
C LYS A 988 -13.82 -10.27 27.28
N GLN A 989 -15.05 -10.47 27.75
CA GLN A 989 -15.61 -11.80 27.97
C GLN A 989 -15.84 -12.60 26.68
N SER A 990 -16.06 -11.93 25.54
CA SER A 990 -16.19 -12.57 24.23
C SER A 990 -14.83 -13.06 23.71
N LEU A 991 -13.78 -12.27 23.96
CA LEU A 991 -12.40 -12.57 23.54
C LEU A 991 -11.71 -13.57 24.48
N ASP A 992 -11.73 -13.28 25.78
CA ASP A 992 -11.01 -14.02 26.81
C ASP A 992 -11.91 -14.31 28.04
N PRO A 993 -12.80 -15.31 27.97
CA PRO A 993 -13.67 -15.66 29.08
C PRO A 993 -12.90 -16.31 30.25
N ASP A 994 -13.18 -15.85 31.47
CA ASP A 994 -12.46 -16.25 32.70
C ASP A 994 -12.53 -17.75 33.03
N TRP A 995 -13.53 -18.47 32.51
CA TRP A 995 -13.76 -19.89 32.78
C TRP A 995 -13.00 -20.85 31.85
N MET A 996 -12.40 -20.36 30.75
CA MET A 996 -11.81 -21.20 29.70
C MET A 996 -10.30 -21.40 29.92
N GLU A 997 -9.76 -22.60 29.70
CA GLU A 997 -8.32 -22.86 29.82
C GLU A 997 -7.51 -22.32 28.63
N ALA A 998 -6.24 -21.95 28.85
CA ALA A 998 -5.39 -21.29 27.86
C ALA A 998 -5.12 -22.10 26.57
N SER A 999 -5.23 -23.43 26.60
CA SER A 999 -5.07 -24.29 25.42
C SER A 999 -6.26 -24.22 24.45
N ASP A 1000 -7.47 -24.07 24.97
CA ASP A 1000 -8.70 -24.02 24.16
C ASP A 1000 -8.89 -22.65 23.48
N ARG A 1001 -8.23 -21.61 24.01
CA ARG A 1001 -8.26 -20.23 23.50
C ARG A 1001 -7.55 -20.09 22.13
N ARG A 1002 -6.49 -20.86 21.87
CA ARG A 1002 -5.64 -20.73 20.66
C ARG A 1002 -6.28 -21.24 19.36
N HIS A 1003 -7.36 -22.01 19.46
CA HIS A 1003 -7.99 -22.67 18.31
C HIS A 1003 -9.28 -21.98 17.83
N ARG A 1004 -9.58 -20.77 18.34
CA ARG A 1004 -10.80 -20.05 17.98
C ARG A 1004 -10.53 -18.94 16.96
N SER A 1005 -11.05 -19.10 15.75
CA SER A 1005 -11.28 -17.99 14.84
C SER A 1005 -12.61 -17.33 15.19
N SER A 1006 -12.58 -16.17 15.84
CA SER A 1006 -13.78 -15.40 16.15
C SER A 1006 -13.96 -14.33 15.08
N ASN A 1007 -14.91 -14.52 14.15
CA ASN A 1007 -15.19 -13.54 13.11
C ASN A 1007 -16.09 -12.41 13.68
N PHE A 1008 -15.49 -11.44 14.37
CA PHE A 1008 -16.17 -10.24 14.89
C PHE A 1008 -16.22 -9.08 13.87
N GLY A 1009 -15.75 -9.30 12.63
CA GLY A 1009 -15.60 -8.26 11.63
C GLY A 1009 -14.73 -7.09 12.13
N GLU A 1010 -15.11 -5.86 11.77
CA GLU A 1010 -14.38 -4.63 12.15
C GLU A 1010 -14.95 -3.94 13.40
N PHE A 1011 -15.91 -4.56 14.10
CA PHE A 1011 -16.41 -3.99 15.36
C PHE A 1011 -15.32 -3.77 16.42
N PRO A 1012 -14.33 -4.66 16.63
CA PRO A 1012 -13.25 -4.41 17.60
C PRO A 1012 -12.56 -3.06 17.39
N ARG A 1013 -12.22 -2.71 16.14
CA ARG A 1013 -11.63 -1.39 15.82
C ARG A 1013 -12.59 -0.24 16.11
N THR A 1014 -13.87 -0.41 15.78
CA THR A 1014 -14.91 0.59 16.06
C THR A 1014 -15.01 0.90 17.56
N LEU A 1015 -14.97 -0.14 18.41
CA LEU A 1015 -14.97 0.02 19.86
C LEU A 1015 -13.73 0.77 20.35
N GLY A 1016 -12.54 0.43 19.83
CA GLY A 1016 -11.30 1.12 20.22
C GLY A 1016 -11.31 2.61 19.86
N HIS A 1017 -11.82 2.97 18.67
CA HIS A 1017 -11.98 4.38 18.30
C HIS A 1017 -12.94 5.13 19.23
N LEU A 1018 -14.04 4.50 19.67
CA LEU A 1018 -14.96 5.12 20.62
C LEU A 1018 -14.30 5.36 21.98
N ILE A 1019 -13.58 4.36 22.48
CA ILE A 1019 -12.85 4.44 23.76
C ILE A 1019 -11.81 5.58 23.72
N SER A 1020 -11.10 5.75 22.60
CA SER A 1020 -10.09 6.82 22.44
C SER A 1020 -10.66 8.24 22.59
N ARG A 1021 -11.95 8.43 22.31
CA ARG A 1021 -12.63 9.73 22.40
C ARG A 1021 -13.00 10.11 23.83
N ILE A 1022 -12.97 9.14 24.75
CA ILE A 1022 -13.36 9.32 26.16
C ILE A 1022 -12.19 9.86 26.99
N SER A 1023 -10.93 9.59 26.61
CA SER A 1023 -9.76 9.85 27.45
C SER A 1023 -9.62 11.29 27.99
N PRO A 1024 -10.03 12.38 27.29
CA PRO A 1024 -9.91 13.74 27.83
C PRO A 1024 -10.86 14.05 29.00
N TYR A 1025 -11.90 13.23 29.19
CA TYR A 1025 -13.00 13.49 30.13
C TYR A 1025 -12.89 12.66 31.41
N MET A 1026 -11.80 11.90 31.58
CA MET A 1026 -11.54 11.06 32.72
C MET A 1026 -10.10 11.26 33.21
N GLU A 1027 -9.83 10.86 34.45
CA GLU A 1027 -8.47 10.77 34.95
C GLU A 1027 -7.70 9.64 34.21
N GLY A 1028 -6.42 9.88 33.91
CA GLY A 1028 -5.64 9.05 33.00
C GLY A 1028 -5.39 7.63 33.52
N GLU A 1029 -5.17 7.44 34.82
CA GLU A 1029 -5.08 6.11 35.43
C GLU A 1029 -6.43 5.39 35.37
N GLU A 1030 -7.51 6.03 35.84
CA GLU A 1030 -8.85 5.43 35.85
C GLU A 1030 -9.30 4.98 34.45
N TRP A 1031 -9.07 5.82 33.44
CA TRP A 1031 -9.41 5.49 32.05
C TRP A 1031 -8.59 4.31 31.53
N TYR A 1032 -7.29 4.27 31.80
CA TYR A 1032 -6.39 3.21 31.34
C TYR A 1032 -6.77 1.86 31.95
N GLU A 1033 -6.97 1.80 33.27
CA GLU A 1033 -7.39 0.59 33.99
C GLU A 1033 -8.75 0.06 33.49
N ARG A 1034 -9.69 0.97 33.22
CA ARG A 1034 -11.06 0.61 32.84
C ARG A 1034 -11.19 0.17 31.38
N PHE A 1035 -10.43 0.77 30.46
CA PHE A 1035 -10.68 0.62 29.03
C PHE A 1035 -9.49 0.11 28.20
N VAL A 1036 -8.28 0.14 28.72
CA VAL A 1036 -7.07 -0.34 28.00
C VAL A 1036 -6.63 -1.68 28.54
N ASP A 1037 -6.43 -1.81 29.85
CA ASP A 1037 -5.96 -3.04 30.49
C ASP A 1037 -6.77 -4.30 30.14
N PRO A 1038 -8.11 -4.26 30.03
CA PRO A 1038 -8.90 -5.45 29.71
C PRO A 1038 -8.57 -6.08 28.34
N PHE A 1039 -7.93 -5.35 27.44
CA PHE A 1039 -7.62 -5.79 26.08
C PHE A 1039 -6.15 -6.13 25.85
N GLN A 1040 -5.30 -6.01 26.88
CA GLN A 1040 -3.92 -6.51 26.86
C GLN A 1040 -3.90 -8.05 27.00
N ILE A 1041 -4.54 -8.72 26.03
CA ILE A 1041 -4.69 -10.17 25.98
C ILE A 1041 -3.58 -10.73 25.08
N ASP A 1042 -2.78 -11.65 25.62
CA ASP A 1042 -1.70 -12.28 24.87
C ASP A 1042 -2.24 -13.06 23.65
N ASP A 1043 -1.62 -12.87 22.48
CA ASP A 1043 -1.87 -13.64 21.25
C ASP A 1043 -3.32 -13.58 20.71
N HIS A 1044 -4.02 -12.46 20.90
CA HIS A 1044 -5.41 -12.30 20.43
C HIS A 1044 -5.60 -11.14 19.43
N ASP A 1045 -5.72 -11.45 18.13
CA ASP A 1045 -5.86 -10.47 17.03
C ASP A 1045 -6.94 -9.40 17.29
N SER A 1046 -8.13 -9.78 17.77
CA SER A 1046 -9.20 -8.81 18.05
C SER A 1046 -8.95 -7.91 19.27
N GLY A 1047 -8.15 -8.37 20.25
CA GLY A 1047 -7.74 -7.53 21.39
C GLY A 1047 -6.73 -6.49 20.93
N GLU A 1048 -5.76 -6.92 20.12
CA GLU A 1048 -4.81 -6.01 19.48
C GLU A 1048 -5.49 -5.01 18.53
N ALA A 1049 -6.53 -5.42 17.81
CA ALA A 1049 -7.33 -4.52 16.97
C ALA A 1049 -7.99 -3.38 17.77
N ILE A 1050 -8.44 -3.66 19.00
CA ILE A 1050 -9.01 -2.65 19.89
C ILE A 1050 -7.92 -1.70 20.37
N LEU A 1051 -6.80 -2.25 20.85
CA LEU A 1051 -5.66 -1.45 21.33
C LEU A 1051 -5.10 -0.54 20.24
N GLU A 1052 -5.00 -1.03 19.00
CA GLU A 1052 -4.52 -0.23 17.87
C GLU A 1052 -5.44 0.94 17.59
N ALA A 1053 -6.75 0.71 17.55
CA ALA A 1053 -7.72 1.76 17.33
C ALA A 1053 -7.76 2.79 18.48
N ILE A 1054 -7.48 2.36 19.72
CA ILE A 1054 -7.31 3.25 20.88
C ILE A 1054 -6.06 4.13 20.71
N ILE A 1055 -4.90 3.52 20.45
CA ILE A 1055 -3.61 4.21 20.33
C ILE A 1055 -3.63 5.18 19.14
N SER A 1056 -4.11 4.74 17.98
CA SER A 1056 -4.25 5.58 16.79
C SER A 1056 -5.20 6.74 17.05
N GLY A 1057 -6.34 6.46 17.69
CA GLY A 1057 -7.32 7.49 18.05
C GLY A 1057 -6.78 8.52 19.02
N HIS A 1058 -5.96 8.10 20.00
CA HIS A 1058 -5.26 8.98 20.94
C HIS A 1058 -4.22 9.85 20.24
N CYS A 1059 -3.37 9.26 19.41
CA CYS A 1059 -2.33 10.00 18.70
C CYS A 1059 -2.92 11.04 17.75
N CYS A 1060 -3.94 10.67 16.95
CA CYS A 1060 -4.58 11.62 16.04
C CYS A 1060 -5.27 12.78 16.80
N ARG A 1061 -6.16 12.48 17.74
CA ARG A 1061 -7.00 13.51 18.37
C ARG A 1061 -6.27 14.34 19.43
N HIS A 1062 -5.48 13.69 20.27
CA HIS A 1062 -4.94 14.30 21.49
C HIS A 1062 -3.47 14.69 21.38
N ILE A 1063 -2.80 14.29 20.30
CA ILE A 1063 -1.41 14.70 20.00
C ILE A 1063 -1.35 15.53 18.71
N LEU A 1064 -1.79 14.97 17.58
CA LEU A 1064 -1.65 15.64 16.27
C LEU A 1064 -2.60 16.84 16.11
N ASP A 1065 -3.88 16.65 16.43
CA ASP A 1065 -4.94 17.64 16.15
C ASP A 1065 -5.22 18.61 17.29
N SER A 1066 -4.74 18.31 18.52
CA SER A 1066 -4.97 19.15 19.68
C SER A 1066 -4.24 20.49 19.58
N GLU A 1067 -4.88 21.60 19.98
CA GLU A 1067 -4.27 22.94 19.98
C GLU A 1067 -3.13 23.08 21.00
N GLU A 1068 -3.18 22.36 22.12
CA GLU A 1068 -2.13 22.33 23.15
C GLU A 1068 -1.87 20.89 23.63
N LEU A 1069 -0.59 20.49 23.75
CA LEU A 1069 -0.22 19.17 24.23
C LEU A 1069 -0.39 19.08 25.75
N SER A 1070 -1.52 18.51 26.19
CA SER A 1070 -1.81 18.38 27.62
C SER A 1070 -0.88 17.37 28.33
N GLN A 1071 -0.62 17.61 29.61
CA GLN A 1071 0.20 16.70 30.43
C GLN A 1071 -0.40 15.28 30.49
N GLY A 1072 -1.72 15.17 30.58
CA GLY A 1072 -2.41 13.86 30.57
C GLY A 1072 -2.24 13.11 29.25
N ALA A 1073 -2.22 13.81 28.11
CA ALA A 1073 -1.99 13.18 26.82
C ALA A 1073 -0.56 12.63 26.68
N ILE A 1074 0.43 13.35 27.24
CA ILE A 1074 1.84 12.91 27.29
C ILE A 1074 1.98 11.66 28.18
N GLU A 1075 1.34 11.66 29.35
CA GLU A 1075 1.39 10.53 30.30
C GLU A 1075 0.73 9.27 29.71
N ILE A 1076 -0.43 9.40 29.07
CA ILE A 1076 -1.09 8.29 28.36
C ILE A 1076 -0.20 7.77 27.23
N HIS A 1077 0.43 8.66 26.45
CA HIS A 1077 1.35 8.26 25.39
C HIS A 1077 2.56 7.51 25.94
N GLN A 1078 3.16 7.98 27.04
CA GLN A 1078 4.25 7.30 27.74
C GLN A 1078 3.87 5.90 28.21
N LYS A 1079 2.63 5.72 28.69
CA LYS A 1079 2.11 4.39 29.07
C LYS A 1079 1.99 3.46 27.88
N PHE A 1080 1.44 3.91 26.76
CA PHE A 1080 1.36 3.08 25.55
C PHE A 1080 2.74 2.66 25.06
N VAL A 1081 3.71 3.58 25.07
CA VAL A 1081 5.09 3.26 24.70
C VAL A 1081 5.74 2.30 25.69
N SER A 1082 5.51 2.47 26.98
CA SER A 1082 6.04 1.58 28.02
C SER A 1082 5.44 0.17 27.93
N TRP A 1083 4.13 0.07 27.69
CA TRP A 1083 3.46 -1.20 27.44
C TRP A 1083 4.01 -1.90 26.20
N LEU A 1084 4.14 -1.18 25.08
CA LEU A 1084 4.76 -1.72 23.87
C LEU A 1084 6.20 -2.20 24.15
N SER A 1085 7.00 -1.40 24.85
CA SER A 1085 8.40 -1.73 25.18
C SER A 1085 8.53 -2.95 26.10
N ALA A 1086 7.53 -3.24 26.92
CA ALA A 1086 7.51 -4.37 27.85
C ALA A 1086 7.01 -5.68 27.21
N ARG A 1087 6.60 -5.66 25.93
CA ARG A 1087 6.11 -6.87 25.29
C ARG A 1087 7.22 -7.90 25.12
N ARG A 1088 6.84 -9.18 25.19
CA ARG A 1088 7.76 -10.33 25.17
C ARG A 1088 8.65 -10.39 23.93
N GLU A 1089 8.20 -9.83 22.80
CA GLU A 1089 8.93 -9.80 21.53
C GLU A 1089 10.24 -8.99 21.63
N PHE A 1090 10.38 -8.14 22.65
CA PHE A 1090 11.53 -7.26 22.87
C PHE A 1090 12.46 -7.75 24.00
N ASN A 1091 12.16 -8.87 24.67
CA ASN A 1091 12.90 -9.36 25.84
C ASN A 1091 14.23 -10.09 25.51
N GLY A 1092 14.67 -10.15 24.25
CA GLY A 1092 16.04 -10.49 23.84
C GLY A 1092 16.59 -11.85 24.30
N SER A 1093 15.72 -12.82 24.61
CA SER A 1093 16.10 -14.11 25.22
C SER A 1093 15.53 -15.34 24.52
N ASP A 1094 14.82 -15.18 23.40
CA ASP A 1094 14.18 -16.27 22.67
C ASP A 1094 14.66 -16.37 21.21
N TRP A 1095 14.64 -17.58 20.64
CA TRP A 1095 15.08 -17.86 19.27
C TRP A 1095 14.25 -17.18 18.15
N ARG A 1096 13.23 -16.39 18.54
CA ARG A 1096 12.23 -15.69 17.72
C ARG A 1096 12.27 -14.17 17.88
N ASP A 1097 13.30 -13.66 18.54
CA ASP A 1097 13.51 -12.25 18.85
C ASP A 1097 13.57 -11.37 17.58
N GLY A 1098 12.71 -10.34 17.53
CA GLY A 1098 12.67 -9.31 16.48
C GLY A 1098 11.53 -9.43 15.48
N SER A 1099 10.86 -10.58 15.44
CA SER A 1099 9.66 -10.78 14.63
C SER A 1099 8.43 -10.23 15.37
N LEU A 1100 7.85 -9.14 14.85
CA LEU A 1100 6.60 -8.59 15.39
C LEU A 1100 5.46 -9.59 15.14
N TYR A 1101 4.95 -10.20 16.21
CA TYR A 1101 3.75 -11.04 16.16
C TYR A 1101 2.50 -10.16 16.23
N GLY A 1102 1.45 -10.56 15.52
CA GLY A 1102 0.18 -9.83 15.48
C GLY A 1102 0.05 -8.88 14.29
N HIS A 1103 -1.15 -8.84 13.71
CA HIS A 1103 -1.43 -7.98 12.56
C HIS A 1103 -1.36 -6.48 12.91
N TYR A 1104 -1.65 -6.12 14.16
CA TYR A 1104 -1.92 -4.73 14.56
C TYR A 1104 -0.73 -4.00 15.20
N VAL A 1105 0.21 -4.72 15.82
CA VAL A 1105 1.39 -4.14 16.48
C VAL A 1105 2.20 -3.21 15.57
N PRO A 1106 2.44 -3.54 14.27
CA PRO A 1106 3.13 -2.63 13.36
C PRO A 1106 2.44 -1.26 13.20
N PHE A 1107 1.12 -1.20 13.26
CA PHE A 1107 0.38 0.06 13.16
C PHE A 1107 0.51 0.89 14.45
N MET A 1108 0.41 0.24 15.61
CA MET A 1108 0.62 0.91 16.91
C MET A 1108 2.00 1.58 17.00
N ILE A 1109 3.05 0.91 16.52
CA ILE A 1109 4.42 1.45 16.48
C ILE A 1109 4.48 2.72 15.61
N LYS A 1110 3.79 2.74 14.47
CA LYS A 1110 3.72 3.94 13.62
C LYS A 1110 3.00 5.09 14.29
N ASP A 1111 1.91 4.79 15.02
CA ASP A 1111 1.13 5.81 15.73
C ASP A 1111 1.93 6.44 16.88
N VAL A 1112 2.59 5.62 17.72
CA VAL A 1112 3.40 6.17 18.83
C VAL A 1112 4.64 6.93 18.35
N LEU A 1113 5.16 6.60 17.17
CA LEU A 1113 6.24 7.36 16.52
C LEU A 1113 5.73 8.51 15.64
N LEU A 1114 4.41 8.77 15.63
CA LEU A 1114 3.78 9.90 14.95
C LEU A 1114 4.01 9.93 13.42
N VAL A 1115 4.18 8.74 12.82
CA VAL A 1115 4.48 8.58 11.39
C VAL A 1115 3.34 7.92 10.60
N SER A 1116 2.27 7.50 11.27
CA SER A 1116 1.10 6.87 10.64
C SER A 1116 0.35 7.79 9.68
N VAL A 1117 0.28 9.10 9.98
CA VAL A 1117 -0.36 10.12 9.15
C VAL A 1117 0.69 10.91 8.38
N LEU A 1118 0.49 11.11 7.07
CA LEU A 1118 1.39 11.86 6.19
C LEU A 1118 0.68 13.13 5.67
N GLU A 1119 1.36 14.28 5.73
CA GLU A 1119 0.96 15.55 5.09
C GLU A 1119 -0.44 16.08 5.46
N ALA A 1120 -0.87 15.89 6.71
CA ALA A 1120 -2.12 16.46 7.21
C ALA A 1120 -1.94 17.94 7.57
N ARG A 1121 -2.02 18.82 6.57
CA ARG A 1121 -1.89 20.29 6.73
C ARG A 1121 -2.88 20.90 7.75
N GLY A 1122 -3.99 20.23 8.04
CA GLY A 1122 -4.99 20.66 9.01
C GLY A 1122 -4.67 20.28 10.47
N SER A 1123 -3.68 19.41 10.71
CA SER A 1123 -3.25 19.07 12.08
C SER A 1123 -2.54 20.26 12.74
N ALA A 1124 -2.55 20.29 14.07
CA ALA A 1124 -1.89 21.35 14.84
C ALA A 1124 -0.37 21.18 14.86
N ARG A 1125 0.13 19.93 14.82
CA ARG A 1125 1.57 19.61 14.92
C ARG A 1125 1.92 18.27 14.25
N PHE A 1126 3.21 18.06 14.02
CA PHE A 1126 3.90 16.89 13.44
C PHE A 1126 3.46 16.51 12.02
N ALA A 1127 2.20 16.12 11.83
CA ALA A 1127 1.67 15.69 10.54
C ALA A 1127 1.51 16.86 9.55
N ASN A 1128 1.42 18.10 10.03
CA ASN A 1128 1.46 19.33 9.24
C ASN A 1128 2.90 19.78 8.88
N GLY A 1129 3.92 19.08 9.38
CA GLY A 1129 5.34 19.40 9.19
C GLY A 1129 5.97 20.24 10.31
N ASP A 1130 5.21 20.62 11.34
CA ASP A 1130 5.74 21.33 12.52
C ASP A 1130 6.21 20.33 13.60
N TRP A 1131 7.52 20.28 13.86
CA TRP A 1131 8.11 19.34 14.84
C TRP A 1131 8.72 20.02 16.07
N HIS A 1132 8.42 21.30 16.33
CA HIS A 1132 9.06 22.06 17.41
C HIS A 1132 8.89 21.44 18.81
N GLU A 1133 7.79 20.72 19.05
CA GLU A 1133 7.47 20.16 20.36
C GLU A 1133 7.86 18.67 20.52
N LEU A 1134 8.59 18.11 19.56
CA LEU A 1134 9.02 16.70 19.62
C LEU A 1134 9.83 16.36 20.88
N TYR A 1135 10.52 17.35 21.46
CA TYR A 1135 11.29 17.18 22.69
C TYR A 1135 10.43 16.75 23.90
N LEU A 1136 9.13 17.06 23.92
CA LEU A 1136 8.20 16.65 24.99
C LEU A 1136 7.95 15.14 25.00
N LEU A 1137 7.97 14.51 23.82
CA LEU A 1137 7.72 13.07 23.65
C LEU A 1137 9.01 12.26 23.50
N SER A 1138 10.15 12.92 23.25
CA SER A 1138 11.46 12.30 23.08
C SER A 1138 11.84 11.31 24.20
N PRO A 1139 11.57 11.55 25.51
CA PRO A 1139 11.86 10.57 26.54
C PRO A 1139 11.13 9.24 26.37
N ALA A 1140 9.86 9.26 25.95
CA ALA A 1140 9.08 8.06 25.67
C ALA A 1140 9.68 7.32 24.46
N ILE A 1141 9.98 8.06 23.39
CA ILE A 1141 10.56 7.53 22.16
C ILE A 1141 11.93 6.90 22.43
N SER A 1142 12.81 7.54 23.20
CA SER A 1142 14.11 6.97 23.57
C SER A 1142 13.98 5.70 24.42
N ASN A 1143 12.94 5.57 25.26
CA ASN A 1143 12.65 4.33 25.97
C ASN A 1143 12.28 3.19 25.01
N LEU A 1144 11.44 3.49 24.01
CA LEU A 1144 11.12 2.53 22.93
C LEU A 1144 12.37 2.12 22.16
N MET A 1145 13.22 3.09 21.79
CA MET A 1145 14.44 2.82 21.03
C MET A 1145 15.46 2.01 21.82
N SER A 1146 15.58 2.26 23.12
CA SER A 1146 16.48 1.50 23.98
C SER A 1146 16.05 0.03 24.12
N SER A 1147 14.73 -0.23 24.11
CA SER A 1147 14.17 -1.57 24.30
C SER A 1147 14.00 -2.34 22.98
N ALA A 1148 13.55 -1.66 21.93
CA ALA A 1148 13.09 -2.26 20.68
C ALA A 1148 13.73 -1.65 19.42
N GLY A 1149 14.65 -0.69 19.55
CA GLY A 1149 15.27 0.00 18.40
C GLY A 1149 16.15 -0.90 17.52
N TRP A 1150 16.55 -2.07 18.01
CA TRP A 1150 17.24 -3.08 17.20
C TRP A 1150 16.28 -3.81 16.24
N VAL A 1151 14.96 -3.75 16.47
CA VAL A 1151 13.95 -4.36 15.61
C VAL A 1151 13.80 -3.56 14.31
N PRO A 1152 13.94 -4.18 13.12
CA PRO A 1152 14.03 -3.46 11.84
C PRO A 1152 12.85 -2.52 11.60
N TYR A 1153 11.63 -3.02 11.83
CA TYR A 1153 10.43 -2.23 11.62
C TYR A 1153 10.35 -0.99 12.54
N VAL A 1154 10.78 -1.13 13.81
CA VAL A 1154 10.73 -0.04 14.80
C VAL A 1154 11.70 1.07 14.41
N ILE A 1155 12.97 0.74 14.14
CA ILE A 1155 13.96 1.73 13.71
C ILE A 1155 13.60 2.37 12.36
N GLU A 1156 12.98 1.63 11.44
CA GLU A 1156 12.48 2.23 10.20
C GLU A 1156 11.41 3.29 10.45
N GLN A 1157 10.48 3.06 11.38
CA GLN A 1157 9.48 4.06 11.74
C GLN A 1157 10.11 5.25 12.48
N TYR A 1158 11.07 4.99 13.38
CA TYR A 1158 11.81 6.05 14.07
C TYR A 1158 12.61 6.93 13.11
N LEU A 1159 13.24 6.33 12.11
CA LEU A 1159 13.95 7.07 11.08
C LEU A 1159 12.98 7.88 10.22
N SER A 1160 11.76 7.40 9.98
CA SER A 1160 10.72 8.18 9.27
C SER A 1160 10.35 9.42 10.06
N MET A 1161 10.23 9.29 11.39
CA MET A 1161 9.99 10.41 12.29
C MET A 1161 11.17 11.40 12.24
N CYS A 1162 12.41 10.91 12.36
CA CYS A 1162 13.61 11.75 12.32
C CYS A 1162 13.77 12.50 10.99
N GLU A 1163 13.45 11.84 9.87
CA GLU A 1163 13.47 12.43 8.54
C GLU A 1163 12.47 13.59 8.43
N ARG A 1164 11.24 13.39 8.91
CA ARG A 1164 10.20 14.44 8.93
C ARG A 1164 10.53 15.57 9.91
N ALA A 1165 11.07 15.25 11.09
CA ALA A 1165 11.45 16.23 12.09
C ALA A 1165 12.62 17.13 11.67
N GLY A 1166 13.48 16.66 10.76
CA GLY A 1166 14.55 17.49 10.20
C GLY A 1166 15.50 18.00 11.29
N ALA A 1167 15.65 19.32 11.40
CA ALA A 1167 16.51 19.96 12.39
C ALA A 1167 15.91 19.99 13.81
N HIS A 1168 14.61 19.71 13.96
CA HIS A 1168 13.94 19.69 15.28
C HIS A 1168 14.27 18.44 16.10
N GLN A 1169 14.78 17.36 15.46
CA GLN A 1169 15.23 16.17 16.17
C GLN A 1169 16.54 16.45 16.92
N PRO A 1170 16.59 16.32 18.26
CA PRO A 1170 17.81 16.56 19.03
C PRO A 1170 18.94 15.61 18.64
N LEU A 1171 20.11 16.16 18.27
CA LEU A 1171 21.27 15.38 17.84
C LEU A 1171 21.74 14.37 18.90
N ASP A 1172 21.70 14.75 20.17
CA ASP A 1172 22.11 13.87 21.27
C ASP A 1172 21.17 12.68 21.46
N ALA A 1173 19.86 12.90 21.35
CA ALA A 1173 18.87 11.82 21.40
C ALA A 1173 19.08 10.86 20.22
N PHE A 1174 19.20 11.40 19.00
CA PHE A 1174 19.46 10.60 17.80
C PHE A 1174 20.72 9.74 17.92
N CYS A 1175 21.85 10.33 18.30
CA CYS A 1175 23.11 9.59 18.45
C CYS A 1175 22.98 8.48 19.51
N ASN A 1176 22.33 8.74 20.64
CA ASN A 1176 22.17 7.75 21.72
C ASN A 1176 21.22 6.61 21.32
N ASP A 1177 20.05 6.95 20.78
CA ASP A 1177 19.02 5.99 20.38
C ASP A 1177 19.56 5.02 19.31
N VAL A 1178 20.24 5.56 18.30
CA VAL A 1178 20.86 4.76 17.22
C VAL A 1178 22.01 3.91 17.77
N THR A 1179 22.88 4.47 18.62
CA THR A 1179 24.00 3.70 19.18
C THR A 1179 23.50 2.54 20.02
N CYS A 1180 22.50 2.75 20.88
CA CYS A 1180 21.89 1.70 21.69
C CYS A 1180 21.28 0.59 20.81
N SER A 1181 20.57 0.98 19.75
CA SER A 1181 20.02 0.03 18.77
C SER A 1181 21.12 -0.81 18.09
N MET A 1182 22.25 -0.18 17.74
CA MET A 1182 23.37 -0.82 17.07
C MET A 1182 24.17 -1.76 17.97
N GLU A 1183 24.14 -1.59 19.29
CA GLU A 1183 24.82 -2.50 20.23
C GLU A 1183 24.27 -3.93 20.10
N VAL A 1184 22.95 -4.08 20.06
CA VAL A 1184 22.30 -5.39 19.85
C VAL A 1184 22.56 -5.92 18.44
N VAL A 1185 22.43 -5.06 17.42
CA VAL A 1185 22.62 -5.44 16.01
C VAL A 1185 24.08 -5.79 15.71
N SER A 1186 25.05 -5.26 16.45
CA SER A 1186 26.46 -5.63 16.29
C SER A 1186 26.73 -7.10 16.63
N VAL A 1187 25.90 -7.69 17.51
CA VAL A 1187 25.94 -9.12 17.86
C VAL A 1187 25.07 -9.95 16.90
N ARG A 1188 24.03 -9.33 16.31
CA ARG A 1188 23.07 -9.94 15.40
C ARG A 1188 22.88 -9.10 14.12
N PRO A 1189 23.92 -9.02 13.26
CA PRO A 1189 23.91 -8.12 12.09
C PRO A 1189 22.83 -8.50 11.07
N GLU A 1190 22.36 -9.74 11.08
CA GLU A 1190 21.26 -10.22 10.24
C GLU A 1190 19.95 -9.44 10.44
N LEU A 1191 19.76 -8.79 11.60
CA LEU A 1191 18.55 -8.02 11.89
C LEU A 1191 18.37 -6.86 10.89
N TRP A 1192 19.41 -6.08 10.63
CA TRP A 1192 19.34 -4.93 9.72
C TRP A 1192 19.77 -5.27 8.28
N SER A 1193 20.25 -6.49 8.05
CA SER A 1193 20.74 -6.93 6.75
C SER A 1193 19.63 -6.89 5.69
N GLY A 1194 19.94 -6.38 4.49
CA GLY A 1194 18.97 -6.23 3.39
C GLY A 1194 17.97 -5.08 3.53
N SER A 1195 17.98 -4.33 4.63
CA SER A 1195 17.13 -3.15 4.85
C SER A 1195 17.78 -1.84 4.37
N LEU A 1196 17.00 -0.76 4.34
CA LEU A 1196 17.50 0.61 4.14
C LEU A 1196 17.79 1.34 5.47
N ILE A 1197 17.92 0.62 6.59
CA ILE A 1197 18.08 1.24 7.92
C ILE A 1197 19.41 1.99 8.01
N SER A 1198 20.53 1.28 7.85
CA SER A 1198 21.88 1.87 7.96
C SER A 1198 22.06 3.03 6.98
N ALA A 1199 21.48 2.87 5.80
CA ALA A 1199 21.41 3.85 4.75
C ALA A 1199 20.74 5.17 5.16
N ARG A 1200 19.58 5.07 5.81
CA ARG A 1200 18.81 6.21 6.30
C ARG A 1200 19.51 6.88 7.47
N ILE A 1201 20.14 6.11 8.36
CA ILE A 1201 20.99 6.67 9.44
C ILE A 1201 22.13 7.51 8.83
N SER A 1202 22.86 6.97 7.85
CA SER A 1202 23.92 7.70 7.14
C SER A 1202 23.41 8.98 6.49
N ALA A 1203 22.25 8.95 5.83
CA ALA A 1203 21.63 10.14 5.25
C ALA A 1203 21.31 11.21 6.33
N ARG A 1204 20.83 10.79 7.51
CA ARG A 1204 20.61 11.71 8.64
C ARG A 1204 21.89 12.30 9.19
N VAL A 1205 22.97 11.52 9.32
CA VAL A 1205 24.30 12.01 9.71
C VAL A 1205 24.78 13.08 8.73
N HIS A 1206 24.63 12.86 7.42
CA HIS A 1206 24.96 13.85 6.39
C HIS A 1206 24.12 15.13 6.51
N GLY A 1207 22.82 14.98 6.77
CA GLY A 1207 21.91 16.11 7.00
C GLY A 1207 22.35 16.97 8.18
N TYR A 1208 22.71 16.35 9.31
CA TYR A 1208 23.26 17.06 10.47
C TYR A 1208 24.59 17.76 10.15
N ALA A 1209 25.48 17.10 9.40
CA ALA A 1209 26.78 17.68 9.03
C ALA A 1209 26.63 18.95 8.18
N LYS A 1210 25.64 19.00 7.29
CA LYS A 1210 25.29 20.19 6.51
C LYS A 1210 24.60 21.26 7.35
N ALA A 1211 23.58 20.89 8.12
CA ALA A 1211 22.74 21.84 8.86
C ALA A 1211 23.50 22.56 9.98
N LEU A 1212 24.43 21.85 10.63
CA LEU A 1212 25.21 22.36 11.77
C LEU A 1212 26.60 22.85 11.36
N HIS A 1213 26.85 23.12 10.08
CA HIS A 1213 28.16 23.56 9.61
C HIS A 1213 28.50 24.99 10.08
N PRO A 1214 29.67 25.24 10.72
CA PRO A 1214 30.73 24.29 11.03
C PRO A 1214 30.45 23.48 12.31
N LEU A 1215 30.52 22.14 12.20
CA LEU A 1215 30.29 21.23 13.33
C LEU A 1215 31.30 21.46 14.47
N SER A 1216 30.82 21.40 15.71
CA SER A 1216 31.70 21.38 16.89
C SER A 1216 32.54 20.10 16.93
N GLN A 1217 33.71 20.14 17.59
CA GLN A 1217 34.58 18.96 17.70
C GLN A 1217 33.90 17.80 18.46
N SER A 1218 32.97 18.11 19.37
CA SER A 1218 32.19 17.11 20.11
C SER A 1218 31.20 16.40 19.18
N ASP A 1219 30.46 17.16 18.36
CA ASP A 1219 29.47 16.60 17.43
C ASP A 1219 30.14 15.78 16.33
N LYS A 1220 31.27 16.26 15.80
CA LYS A 1220 32.13 15.51 14.86
C LYS A 1220 32.51 14.14 15.41
N SER A 1221 32.92 14.09 16.67
CA SER A 1221 33.32 12.83 17.33
C SER A 1221 32.14 11.88 17.53
N LYS A 1222 30.97 12.39 17.92
CA LYS A 1222 29.74 11.59 18.10
C LYS A 1222 29.26 10.99 16.77
N LEU A 1223 29.17 11.82 15.73
CA LEU A 1223 28.76 11.39 14.39
C LEU A 1223 29.77 10.40 13.78
N LEU A 1224 31.07 10.60 13.97
CA LEU A 1224 32.09 9.66 13.49
C LEU A 1224 31.96 8.28 14.13
N ARG A 1225 31.60 8.18 15.42
CA ARG A 1225 31.35 6.90 16.09
C ARG A 1225 30.13 6.18 15.50
N VAL A 1226 29.08 6.91 15.16
CA VAL A 1226 27.91 6.34 14.47
C VAL A 1226 28.33 5.81 13.09
N LEU A 1227 29.11 6.59 12.33
CA LEU A 1227 29.63 6.16 11.03
C LEU A 1227 30.49 4.88 11.14
N ASP A 1228 31.41 4.82 12.10
CA ASP A 1228 32.25 3.64 12.32
C ASP A 1228 31.43 2.37 12.54
N ARG A 1229 30.38 2.47 13.36
CA ARG A 1229 29.47 1.35 13.63
C ARG A 1229 28.64 0.99 12.40
N LEU A 1230 28.26 1.95 11.56
CA LEU A 1230 27.48 1.68 10.35
C LEU A 1230 28.32 0.95 9.30
N ILE A 1231 29.60 1.30 9.19
CA ILE A 1231 30.55 0.60 8.31
C ILE A 1231 30.75 -0.83 8.80
N ASP A 1232 30.84 -1.03 10.11
CA ASP A 1232 30.93 -2.37 10.70
C ASP A 1232 29.69 -3.24 10.38
N LEU A 1233 28.53 -2.63 10.17
CA LEU A 1233 27.30 -3.28 9.71
C LEU A 1233 27.18 -3.36 8.18
N GLY A 1234 28.16 -2.89 7.43
CA GLY A 1234 28.20 -3.00 5.97
C GLY A 1234 27.67 -1.78 5.20
N ASP A 1235 27.45 -0.63 5.86
CA ASP A 1235 26.92 0.54 5.18
C ASP A 1235 28.00 1.30 4.38
N ARG A 1236 27.93 1.16 3.06
CA ARG A 1236 28.81 1.87 2.11
C ARG A 1236 28.72 3.40 2.15
N ARG A 1237 27.58 3.97 2.58
CA ARG A 1237 27.38 5.44 2.59
C ARG A 1237 28.13 6.04 3.76
N ALA A 1238 28.16 5.34 4.88
CA ALA A 1238 28.97 5.70 6.02
C ALA A 1238 30.46 5.74 5.63
N VAL A 1239 30.95 4.81 4.81
CA VAL A 1239 32.32 4.84 4.26
C VAL A 1239 32.54 6.11 3.43
N ALA A 1240 31.62 6.43 2.51
CA ALA A 1240 31.76 7.62 1.67
C ALA A 1240 31.73 8.93 2.48
N LEU A 1241 30.88 8.99 3.52
CA LEU A 1241 30.81 10.12 4.45
C LEU A 1241 32.07 10.22 5.32
N GLU A 1242 32.60 9.10 5.78
CA GLU A 1242 33.86 9.07 6.53
C GLU A 1242 35.03 9.65 5.71
N GLN A 1243 35.03 9.44 4.40
CA GLN A 1243 36.03 9.95 3.46
C GLN A 1243 35.71 11.37 2.91
N SER A 1244 34.60 11.99 3.34
CA SER A 1244 34.24 13.34 2.91
C SER A 1244 35.16 14.40 3.53
N GLU A 1245 35.16 15.64 3.00
CA GLU A 1245 36.05 16.68 3.53
C GLU A 1245 35.80 16.99 5.01
N GLU A 1246 34.55 16.82 5.45
CA GLU A 1246 34.09 17.06 6.82
C GLU A 1246 34.66 16.05 7.82
N PHE A 1247 34.86 14.79 7.41
CA PHE A 1247 35.26 13.68 8.30
C PHE A 1247 36.66 13.11 8.03
N ARG A 1248 37.17 13.13 6.79
CA ARG A 1248 38.41 12.44 6.36
C ARG A 1248 39.68 12.81 7.13
N SER A 1249 39.68 14.01 7.72
CA SER A 1249 40.81 14.57 8.46
C SER A 1249 40.56 14.66 9.97
N ILE A 1250 39.42 14.15 10.45
CA ILE A 1250 39.14 14.14 11.89
C ILE A 1250 40.14 13.22 12.58
N GLN A 1251 40.79 13.77 13.60
CA GLN A 1251 41.65 13.04 14.50
C GLN A 1251 40.93 12.86 15.84
N LEU A 1252 40.84 11.63 16.32
CA LEU A 1252 40.43 11.36 17.69
C LEU A 1252 41.67 11.54 18.55
N ARG A 1253 41.68 12.56 19.43
CA ARG A 1253 42.79 12.67 20.40
C ARG A 1253 42.76 11.43 21.28
N ALA A 1254 43.89 10.74 21.40
CA ALA A 1254 44.10 9.79 22.47
C ALA A 1254 43.75 10.50 23.79
N MET A 1255 42.79 9.96 24.55
CA MET A 1255 42.63 10.39 25.94
C MET A 1255 43.98 10.15 26.61
N SER A 1256 44.62 11.23 27.01
CA SER A 1256 45.83 11.19 27.85
C SER A 1256 45.51 10.58 29.20
#